data_AF-A0AAN0JUN2-F1
#
_entry.id   AF-A0AAN0JUN2-F1
#
_cell.length_a   1.000
_cell.length_b   1.000
_cell.length_c   1.000
_cell.angle_alpha   90.00
_cell.angle_beta   90.00
_cell.angle_gamma   90.00
#
_symmetry.space_group_name_H-M   'P 1'
#
loop_
_entity.id
_entity.type
_entity.pdbx_description
1 polymer ?
#
loop_
_entity_poly.entity_id
_entity_poly.type
_entity_poly.pdbx_seq_one_letter_code
_entity_poly.pdbx_strand_id
1 'polypeptide(L)'
;MEYGKSFPSAVTVMPSCQEASTSTSSRSGQLQDSSSETQVTTNTDATAQCVVEVIVHPGYEAEFDRMEHKLGTLIHNIVPLIEAAIPSVNDLKTYIRRCHRDLKPRLKDANSFDDVMEVIEDECSITNVALLETIVNKYSIQDARDMILAYQTHLDEFCENKLTMFCDRQLKRLSSSLLTCETIKFVLKWNPSEHSLSSIRALLWKTFKDNQVEVVVIKEGNSIIVTCYAPHYLMESLLVTARDNVDMLKEMGLISLTIGYYTVYDEHAIDEEVKSLMKKLEMVESERDDLLEENAKLKGTIDTLESEKENSKKKMAKAMQMEIDHLRSSLVSKTGIEEMLIVVEKTLTEREKEIDQLQERISLMNIQQLKETSITLRKDQSTQSIDPPKGPVYVAIGDCKARESGDLSIKKGEKLEIKEERTNGWWLARSLDTDQEGLVYISDIKKDEESELSTLESLELFHYAMTKNVDIPKIKEIKTRSNVERASHFWSLIKQDSVLLNQIRKEHGKPKAIKWYDDGVKLTSPSLIQCQEVVSLLTYKHRDIIINESSPDVVFDLLPVLLQNEKVKHLRIRYTQLTQDCISSLCNLLANNKSLVDLFLTNCSIDDKSVADITNVLQTHNNTLIGLSFLDNPRITSVSAQSLSELIINNSTLTLLSVRRTSISSDGILLILQSLTINKNIKQFILDMKHKDTSTKYDNYNIIKDRVIFY
;
A
#
# COMPACT_ATOMS: atom_id res chain seq x y z
N MET A 1 38.41 -35.97 -28.74
CA MET A 1 39.49 -34.98 -28.88
C MET A 1 39.10 -33.82 -27.98
N GLU A 2 39.73 -33.65 -26.81
CA GLU A 2 41.06 -33.02 -26.60
C GLU A 2 40.98 -31.48 -26.73
N TYR A 3 41.48 -30.62 -25.83
CA TYR A 3 42.26 -30.73 -24.56
C TYR A 3 41.50 -29.97 -23.42
N GLY A 4 41.91 -29.88 -22.14
CA GLY A 4 42.99 -30.55 -21.40
C GLY A 4 43.87 -29.62 -20.52
N LYS A 5 43.64 -29.60 -19.18
CA LYS A 5 44.53 -29.07 -18.10
C LYS A 5 44.74 -27.52 -18.05
N SER A 6 45.11 -26.85 -16.94
CA SER A 6 45.41 -27.24 -15.54
C SER A 6 45.41 -26.04 -14.56
N PHE A 7 44.99 -26.27 -13.29
CA PHE A 7 45.64 -25.99 -11.98
C PHE A 7 46.63 -24.80 -11.80
N PRO A 8 46.71 -24.16 -10.59
CA PRO A 8 46.91 -24.88 -9.31
C PRO A 8 46.20 -24.39 -8.03
N SER A 9 46.24 -25.27 -7.01
CA SER A 9 45.84 -25.05 -5.62
C SER A 9 47.05 -25.17 -4.66
N ALA A 10 46.98 -24.51 -3.50
CA ALA A 10 47.85 -24.62 -2.32
C ALA A 10 47.10 -23.95 -1.14
N VAL A 11 47.25 -24.23 0.17
CA VAL A 11 48.09 -25.11 1.02
C VAL A 11 47.42 -25.05 2.44
N THR A 12 47.37 -26.00 3.38
CA THR A 12 47.87 -27.40 3.60
C THR A 12 46.78 -28.19 4.38
N VAL A 13 47.07 -29.32 5.05
CA VAL A 13 46.10 -30.33 5.54
C VAL A 13 46.46 -30.92 6.93
N MET A 14 45.45 -31.21 7.77
CA MET A 14 45.44 -32.16 8.93
C MET A 14 46.32 -31.86 10.19
N PRO A 15 46.22 -32.63 11.32
CA PRO A 15 45.08 -33.34 11.96
C PRO A 15 45.06 -33.30 13.52
N SER A 16 44.28 -34.21 14.14
CA SER A 16 44.55 -34.94 15.44
C SER A 16 43.95 -34.38 16.75
N CYS A 17 43.58 -35.17 17.78
CA CYS A 17 43.31 -36.63 17.90
C CYS A 17 42.63 -36.98 19.25
N GLN A 18 42.36 -38.28 19.48
CA GLN A 18 41.93 -38.97 20.72
C GLN A 18 40.43 -38.82 21.06
N GLU A 19 39.57 -39.85 21.19
CA GLU A 19 39.65 -41.27 21.63
C GLU A 19 39.44 -41.54 23.15
N ALA A 20 38.21 -41.95 23.49
CA ALA A 20 37.83 -42.91 24.55
C ALA A 20 36.35 -43.29 24.29
N SER A 21 35.99 -44.51 23.89
CA SER A 21 35.74 -45.71 24.73
C SER A 21 34.68 -45.47 25.85
N THR A 22 33.65 -46.30 26.06
CA THR A 22 33.35 -47.66 25.52
C THR A 22 31.88 -48.05 25.81
N SER A 23 31.30 -48.96 24.99
CA SER A 23 30.28 -49.97 25.40
C SER A 23 28.87 -49.51 25.90
N THR A 24 27.74 -50.21 25.71
CA THR A 24 27.45 -51.50 25.06
C THR A 24 25.97 -51.64 24.65
N SER A 25 25.71 -52.43 23.60
CA SER A 25 24.52 -53.31 23.39
C SER A 25 23.09 -52.72 23.54
N SER A 26 22.31 -52.60 22.46
CA SER A 26 21.40 -53.65 21.92
C SER A 26 19.95 -53.52 22.44
N ARG A 27 18.87 -53.89 21.73
CA ARG A 27 18.65 -54.55 20.41
C ARG A 27 17.30 -54.01 19.85
N SER A 28 17.25 -53.44 18.63
CA SER A 28 16.90 -54.09 17.33
C SER A 28 15.43 -54.48 17.12
N GLY A 29 14.85 -54.05 15.99
CA GLY A 29 13.47 -54.32 15.57
C GLY A 29 12.93 -53.15 14.75
N GLN A 30 13.56 -52.71 13.65
CA GLN A 30 13.80 -53.45 12.39
C GLN A 30 12.52 -54.06 11.79
N LEU A 31 12.22 -53.91 10.50
CA LEU A 31 12.75 -53.01 9.44
C LEU A 31 11.84 -53.21 8.20
N GLN A 32 11.64 -52.19 7.37
CA GLN A 32 11.94 -52.31 5.93
C GLN A 32 11.81 -50.96 5.19
N ASP A 33 12.88 -50.60 4.48
CA ASP A 33 12.92 -49.48 3.56
C ASP A 33 12.26 -49.80 2.21
N SER A 34 11.78 -48.75 1.54
CA SER A 34 11.85 -48.66 0.07
C SER A 34 12.27 -47.25 -0.35
N SER A 35 13.57 -47.08 -0.50
CA SER A 35 14.31 -45.91 -0.99
C SER A 35 13.66 -45.10 -2.13
N SER A 36 13.84 -43.77 -2.11
CA SER A 36 14.82 -43.13 -3.02
C SER A 36 15.03 -41.64 -2.71
N GLU A 37 16.25 -41.14 -2.96
CA GLU A 37 16.67 -39.77 -2.68
C GLU A 37 16.37 -38.84 -3.87
N THR A 38 15.99 -37.57 -3.62
CA THR A 38 16.32 -36.46 -4.54
C THR A 38 16.47 -35.14 -3.77
N GLN A 39 17.73 -34.71 -3.63
CA GLN A 39 18.25 -33.35 -3.43
C GLN A 39 17.43 -32.32 -2.61
N VAL A 40 18.01 -31.95 -1.46
CA VAL A 40 17.70 -30.71 -0.74
C VAL A 40 17.92 -29.50 -1.65
N THR A 41 16.90 -28.67 -1.80
CA THR A 41 17.05 -27.26 -2.19
C THR A 41 16.74 -26.39 -0.97
N THR A 42 17.66 -25.51 -0.60
CA THR A 42 17.53 -24.66 0.59
C THR A 42 16.67 -23.43 0.30
N ASN A 43 15.36 -23.61 0.17
CA ASN A 43 14.41 -22.50 0.22
C ASN A 43 14.35 -21.96 1.64
N THR A 44 14.80 -20.72 1.86
CA THR A 44 14.62 -20.01 3.14
C THR A 44 13.25 -19.33 3.18
N ASP A 45 12.20 -20.09 2.86
CA ASP A 45 10.81 -19.69 3.09
C ASP A 45 10.49 -19.94 4.56
N ALA A 46 10.69 -18.92 5.41
CA ALA A 46 10.17 -18.93 6.76
C ALA A 46 8.63 -18.84 6.69
N THR A 47 7.97 -19.99 6.70
CA THR A 47 6.50 -20.09 6.72
C THR A 47 5.96 -19.33 7.93
N ALA A 48 5.33 -18.18 7.67
CA ALA A 48 4.68 -17.40 8.72
C ALA A 48 3.58 -18.26 9.37
N GLN A 49 3.77 -18.62 10.65
CA GLN A 49 2.76 -19.36 11.39
C GLN A 49 1.46 -18.53 11.43
N CYS A 50 0.36 -19.15 11.02
CA CYS A 50 -0.94 -18.51 10.97
C CYS A 50 -1.52 -18.39 12.38
N VAL A 51 -1.17 -17.29 13.05
CA VAL A 51 -1.68 -16.90 14.38
C VAL A 51 -2.90 -16.00 14.21
N VAL A 52 -4.03 -16.37 14.79
CA VAL A 52 -5.28 -15.57 14.74
C VAL A 52 -5.60 -15.00 16.12
N GLU A 53 -5.61 -13.67 16.23
CA GLU A 53 -5.92 -12.98 17.49
C GLU A 53 -7.42 -12.65 17.62
N VAL A 54 -8.00 -12.98 18.78
CA VAL A 54 -9.42 -12.83 19.11
C VAL A 54 -9.57 -11.98 20.38
N ILE A 55 -10.24 -10.83 20.27
CA ILE A 55 -10.43 -9.90 21.39
C ILE A 55 -11.70 -10.27 22.16
N VAL A 56 -11.55 -10.56 23.46
CA VAL A 56 -12.63 -10.97 24.36
C VAL A 56 -13.02 -9.78 25.24
N HIS A 57 -14.25 -9.31 25.12
CA HIS A 57 -14.74 -8.12 25.83
C HIS A 57 -15.24 -8.43 27.25
N PRO A 58 -15.17 -7.50 28.23
CA PRO A 58 -15.57 -7.75 29.62
C PRO A 58 -17.04 -8.16 29.81
N GLY A 59 -17.93 -7.79 28.88
CA GLY A 59 -19.33 -8.24 28.91
C GLY A 59 -19.52 -9.78 28.84
N TYR A 60 -18.46 -10.52 28.52
CA TYR A 60 -18.42 -11.98 28.54
C TYR A 60 -17.83 -12.58 29.82
N GLU A 61 -17.22 -11.80 30.72
CA GLU A 61 -16.73 -12.26 32.03
C GLU A 61 -17.84 -13.02 32.78
N ALA A 62 -19.00 -12.37 32.91
CA ALA A 62 -20.20 -12.95 33.51
C ALA A 62 -20.77 -14.18 32.77
N GLU A 63 -20.34 -14.51 31.54
CA GLU A 63 -20.67 -15.79 30.88
C GLU A 63 -19.79 -16.94 31.39
N PHE A 64 -18.50 -16.68 31.62
CA PHE A 64 -17.57 -17.65 32.21
C PHE A 64 -17.92 -17.88 33.69
N ASP A 65 -18.16 -16.81 34.44
CA ASP A 65 -18.63 -16.90 35.84
C ASP A 65 -19.93 -17.71 35.93
N ARG A 66 -20.86 -17.55 34.97
CA ARG A 66 -22.11 -18.34 34.93
C ARG A 66 -21.86 -19.85 34.80
N MET A 67 -20.75 -20.27 34.20
CA MET A 67 -20.37 -21.69 34.12
C MET A 67 -19.65 -22.15 35.39
N GLU A 68 -18.83 -21.32 36.04
CA GLU A 68 -18.28 -21.62 37.37
C GLU A 68 -19.40 -21.77 38.42
N HIS A 69 -20.39 -20.87 38.42
CA HIS A 69 -21.58 -20.99 39.28
C HIS A 69 -22.38 -22.29 39.00
N LYS A 70 -22.44 -22.77 37.75
CA LYS A 70 -23.05 -24.08 37.43
C LYS A 70 -22.25 -25.25 38.02
N LEU A 71 -20.92 -25.20 38.01
CA LEU A 71 -20.06 -26.21 38.65
C LEU A 71 -20.26 -26.21 40.17
N GLY A 72 -20.21 -25.04 40.82
CA GLY A 72 -20.46 -24.92 42.25
C GLY A 72 -21.86 -25.41 42.66
N THR A 73 -22.88 -25.14 41.82
CA THR A 73 -24.24 -25.66 42.03
C THR A 73 -24.31 -27.18 41.88
N LEU A 74 -23.60 -27.76 40.91
CA LEU A 74 -23.51 -29.22 40.75
C LEU A 74 -22.90 -29.87 41.99
N ILE A 75 -21.75 -29.37 42.43
CA ILE A 75 -21.01 -29.87 43.59
C ILE A 75 -21.89 -29.78 44.85
N HIS A 76 -22.43 -28.59 45.15
CA HIS A 76 -23.27 -28.35 46.33
C HIS A 76 -24.49 -29.28 46.41
N ASN A 77 -25.13 -29.58 45.27
CA ASN A 77 -26.27 -30.49 45.23
C ASN A 77 -25.88 -31.98 45.36
N ILE A 78 -24.65 -32.35 44.98
CA ILE A 78 -24.18 -33.75 45.00
C ILE A 78 -23.51 -34.13 46.32
N VAL A 79 -22.84 -33.20 47.00
CA VAL A 79 -22.16 -33.45 48.30
C VAL A 79 -23.08 -34.15 49.32
N PRO A 80 -24.32 -33.70 49.60
CA PRO A 80 -25.22 -34.39 50.55
C PRO A 80 -25.71 -35.76 50.06
N LEU A 81 -25.81 -35.95 48.75
CA LEU A 81 -26.21 -37.24 48.16
C LEU A 81 -25.07 -38.27 48.27
N ILE A 82 -23.81 -37.83 48.19
CA ILE A 82 -22.64 -38.66 48.49
C ILE A 82 -22.62 -39.01 49.97
N GLU A 83 -22.77 -38.03 50.88
CA GLU A 83 -22.74 -38.27 52.33
C GLU A 83 -23.77 -39.31 52.76
N ALA A 84 -25.01 -39.21 52.24
CA ALA A 84 -26.10 -40.14 52.53
C ALA A 84 -25.91 -41.55 51.94
N ALA A 85 -25.02 -41.73 50.96
CA ALA A 85 -24.83 -42.99 50.23
C ALA A 85 -23.55 -43.75 50.58
N ILE A 86 -22.54 -43.10 51.18
CA ILE A 86 -21.28 -43.77 51.54
C ILE A 86 -21.41 -44.61 52.83
N PRO A 87 -20.80 -45.81 52.90
CA PRO A 87 -20.78 -46.60 54.13
C PRO A 87 -19.97 -45.96 55.28
N SER A 88 -18.95 -45.17 54.94
CA SER A 88 -18.20 -44.30 55.85
C SER A 88 -17.22 -43.42 55.07
N VAL A 89 -16.78 -42.31 55.69
CA VAL A 89 -15.69 -41.46 55.17
C VAL A 89 -14.42 -42.28 54.87
N ASN A 90 -14.10 -43.28 55.69
CA ASN A 90 -12.93 -44.15 55.47
C ASN A 90 -13.07 -45.08 54.26
N ASP A 91 -14.28 -45.47 53.87
CA ASP A 91 -14.50 -46.23 52.62
C ASP A 91 -14.28 -45.33 51.39
N LEU A 92 -14.89 -44.14 51.39
CA LEU A 92 -14.69 -43.12 50.34
C LEU A 92 -13.20 -42.74 50.20
N LYS A 93 -12.54 -42.39 51.30
CA LYS A 93 -11.10 -42.10 51.38
C LYS A 93 -10.25 -43.30 50.92
N THR A 94 -10.67 -44.54 51.17
CA THR A 94 -9.98 -45.74 50.67
C THR A 94 -10.20 -45.96 49.16
N TYR A 95 -11.39 -45.65 48.65
CA TYR A 95 -11.73 -45.75 47.24
C TYR A 95 -10.93 -44.74 46.40
N ILE A 96 -10.93 -43.47 46.77
CA ILE A 96 -10.22 -42.41 46.04
C ILE A 96 -8.71 -42.70 46.00
N ARG A 97 -8.10 -43.15 47.10
CA ARG A 97 -6.69 -43.58 47.18
C ARG A 97 -6.32 -44.75 46.25
N ARG A 98 -7.32 -45.45 45.67
CA ARG A 98 -7.13 -46.48 44.64
C ARG A 98 -7.30 -45.92 43.23
N CYS A 99 -8.27 -45.03 43.03
CA CYS A 99 -8.53 -44.35 41.75
C CYS A 99 -7.42 -43.34 41.41
N HIS A 100 -7.22 -42.32 42.25
CA HIS A 100 -6.17 -41.31 42.10
C HIS A 100 -5.07 -41.61 43.13
N ARG A 101 -3.93 -42.11 42.68
CA ARG A 101 -2.84 -42.53 43.57
C ARG A 101 -2.12 -41.36 44.21
N ASP A 102 -2.15 -40.22 43.54
CA ASP A 102 -1.33 -39.04 43.83
C ASP A 102 -1.96 -38.18 44.94
N LEU A 103 -3.25 -38.39 45.21
CA LEU A 103 -4.00 -37.84 46.35
C LEU A 103 -3.69 -38.54 47.68
N LYS A 104 -2.91 -39.63 47.71
CA LYS A 104 -2.56 -40.34 48.95
C LYS A 104 -1.90 -39.49 50.04
N PRO A 105 -1.10 -38.44 49.75
CA PRO A 105 -0.62 -37.49 50.75
C PRO A 105 -1.77 -36.61 51.26
N ARG A 106 -2.47 -35.88 50.39
CA ARG A 106 -3.59 -34.99 50.77
C ARG A 106 -4.66 -35.70 51.60
N LEU A 107 -5.16 -36.84 51.09
CA LEU A 107 -6.13 -37.70 51.77
C LEU A 107 -5.58 -38.40 53.01
N LYS A 108 -4.28 -38.30 53.35
CA LYS A 108 -3.76 -38.86 54.61
C LYS A 108 -4.28 -38.03 55.77
N ASP A 109 -4.16 -36.71 55.64
CA ASP A 109 -4.30 -35.77 56.74
C ASP A 109 -5.72 -35.17 56.86
N ALA A 110 -6.58 -35.39 55.86
CA ALA A 110 -8.04 -35.19 55.92
C ALA A 110 -8.73 -36.15 56.92
N ASN A 111 -9.52 -35.64 57.87
CA ASN A 111 -10.13 -36.39 58.98
C ASN A 111 -11.67 -36.38 58.98
N SER A 112 -12.30 -35.30 58.48
CA SER A 112 -13.77 -35.20 58.34
C SER A 112 -14.26 -35.69 56.97
N PHE A 113 -15.58 -35.66 56.74
CA PHE A 113 -16.16 -35.83 55.40
C PHE A 113 -15.83 -34.63 54.50
N ASP A 114 -15.97 -33.41 55.04
CA ASP A 114 -15.70 -32.15 54.36
C ASP A 114 -14.24 -32.07 53.89
N ASP A 115 -13.28 -32.47 54.74
CA ASP A 115 -11.84 -32.55 54.42
C ASP A 115 -11.55 -33.51 53.24
N VAL A 116 -12.43 -34.49 52.99
CA VAL A 116 -12.33 -35.43 51.88
C VAL A 116 -13.04 -34.90 50.64
N MET A 117 -14.14 -34.17 50.80
CA MET A 117 -14.82 -33.48 49.70
C MET A 117 -13.98 -32.30 49.16
N GLU A 118 -13.34 -31.49 50.01
CA GLU A 118 -12.39 -30.43 49.61
C GLU A 118 -11.30 -30.99 48.67
N VAL A 119 -10.76 -32.18 48.98
CA VAL A 119 -9.74 -32.85 48.15
C VAL A 119 -10.32 -33.48 46.87
N ILE A 120 -11.64 -33.69 46.77
CA ILE A 120 -12.33 -34.08 45.52
C ILE A 120 -12.65 -32.85 44.67
N GLU A 121 -13.07 -31.76 45.30
CA GLU A 121 -13.46 -30.50 44.64
C GLU A 121 -12.25 -29.82 43.98
N ASP A 122 -11.10 -29.80 44.65
CA ASP A 122 -9.81 -29.34 44.08
C ASP A 122 -9.32 -30.15 42.87
N GLU A 123 -9.76 -31.41 42.73
CA GLU A 123 -9.44 -32.28 41.58
C GLU A 123 -10.47 -32.15 40.45
N CYS A 124 -11.56 -31.44 40.70
CA CYS A 124 -12.55 -31.10 39.69
C CYS A 124 -12.21 -29.76 39.04
N SER A 125 -12.56 -29.62 37.77
CA SER A 125 -12.50 -28.35 37.05
C SER A 125 -13.76 -28.15 36.23
N ILE A 126 -13.94 -26.95 35.71
CA ILE A 126 -15.08 -26.59 34.86
C ILE A 126 -15.25 -27.52 33.64
N THR A 127 -14.18 -28.18 33.18
CA THR A 127 -14.23 -29.18 32.11
C THR A 127 -14.03 -30.63 32.55
N ASN A 128 -13.70 -30.90 33.82
CA ASN A 128 -13.41 -32.24 34.33
C ASN A 128 -14.11 -32.50 35.67
N VAL A 129 -15.15 -33.33 35.65
CA VAL A 129 -15.86 -33.82 36.85
C VAL A 129 -15.75 -35.34 37.00
N ALA A 130 -14.77 -35.96 36.35
CA ALA A 130 -14.67 -37.42 36.23
C ALA A 130 -14.47 -38.14 37.58
N LEU A 131 -13.86 -37.48 38.59
CA LEU A 131 -13.72 -38.04 39.92
C LEU A 131 -15.07 -38.10 40.66
N LEU A 132 -15.87 -37.02 40.60
CA LEU A 132 -17.24 -37.02 41.11
C LEU A 132 -18.10 -38.07 40.40
N GLU A 133 -18.04 -38.14 39.08
CA GLU A 133 -18.77 -39.14 38.29
C GLU A 133 -18.37 -40.57 38.67
N THR A 134 -17.08 -40.81 38.92
CA THR A 134 -16.55 -42.10 39.39
C THR A 134 -17.08 -42.48 40.78
N ILE A 135 -17.15 -41.53 41.72
CA ILE A 135 -17.69 -41.73 43.07
C ILE A 135 -19.21 -41.98 43.02
N VAL A 136 -19.95 -41.14 42.30
CA VAL A 136 -21.40 -41.25 42.06
C VAL A 136 -21.76 -42.59 41.43
N ASN A 137 -20.97 -43.05 40.45
CA ASN A 137 -21.11 -44.38 39.85
C ASN A 137 -20.81 -45.52 40.82
N LYS A 138 -19.76 -45.39 41.64
CA LYS A 138 -19.34 -46.40 42.64
C LYS A 138 -20.41 -46.66 43.71
N TYR A 139 -21.12 -45.62 44.15
CA TYR A 139 -22.20 -45.73 45.14
C TYR A 139 -23.61 -45.77 44.52
N SER A 140 -23.70 -45.74 43.17
CA SER A 140 -24.94 -45.85 42.38
C SER A 140 -26.01 -44.81 42.72
N ILE A 141 -25.58 -43.57 42.95
CA ILE A 141 -26.42 -42.43 43.29
C ILE A 141 -27.08 -41.89 42.02
N GLN A 142 -28.29 -42.36 41.68
CA GLN A 142 -28.89 -42.05 40.37
C GLN A 142 -29.16 -40.56 40.18
N ASP A 143 -29.76 -39.88 41.16
CA ASP A 143 -30.07 -38.45 41.08
C ASP A 143 -28.82 -37.60 40.78
N ALA A 144 -27.68 -37.98 41.37
CA ALA A 144 -26.40 -37.32 41.13
C ALA A 144 -25.80 -37.63 39.74
N ARG A 145 -26.06 -38.81 39.14
CA ARG A 145 -25.70 -39.09 37.74
C ARG A 145 -26.45 -38.15 36.80
N ASP A 146 -27.75 -38.01 37.02
CA ASP A 146 -28.62 -37.21 36.17
C ASP A 146 -28.24 -35.72 36.26
N MET A 147 -27.83 -35.24 37.44
CA MET A 147 -27.24 -33.91 37.63
C MET A 147 -25.90 -33.73 36.88
N ILE A 148 -24.98 -34.70 36.95
CA ILE A 148 -23.70 -34.65 36.21
C ILE A 148 -23.94 -34.62 34.70
N LEU A 149 -24.86 -35.45 34.19
CA LEU A 149 -25.22 -35.48 32.77
C LEU A 149 -25.84 -34.15 32.30
N ALA A 150 -26.69 -33.53 33.11
CA ALA A 150 -27.25 -32.21 32.83
C ALA A 150 -26.18 -31.10 32.82
N TYR A 151 -25.18 -31.17 33.72
CA TYR A 151 -24.04 -30.25 33.71
C TYR A 151 -23.16 -30.46 32.46
N GLN A 152 -22.81 -31.70 32.13
CA GLN A 152 -22.03 -32.04 30.94
C GLN A 152 -22.72 -31.55 29.66
N THR A 153 -24.04 -31.77 29.54
CA THR A 153 -24.86 -31.27 28.41
C THR A 153 -24.78 -29.75 28.28
N HIS A 154 -24.94 -29.01 29.38
CA HIS A 154 -24.82 -27.54 29.38
C HIS A 154 -23.41 -27.02 29.11
N LEU A 155 -22.39 -27.78 29.49
CA LEU A 155 -20.99 -27.46 29.21
C LEU A 155 -20.68 -27.61 27.72
N ASP A 156 -21.18 -28.66 27.08
CA ASP A 156 -21.03 -28.86 25.64
C ASP A 156 -21.86 -27.83 24.84
N GLU A 157 -23.10 -27.55 25.27
CA GLU A 157 -23.93 -26.46 24.73
C GLU A 157 -23.21 -25.09 24.76
N PHE A 158 -22.48 -24.79 25.84
CA PHE A 158 -21.71 -23.55 25.99
C PHE A 158 -20.53 -23.48 25.00
N CYS A 159 -19.78 -24.58 24.86
CA CYS A 159 -18.68 -24.67 23.89
C CYS A 159 -19.18 -24.54 22.44
N GLU A 160 -20.26 -25.24 22.09
CA GLU A 160 -20.81 -25.24 20.72
C GLU A 160 -21.49 -23.92 20.34
N ASN A 161 -22.35 -23.36 21.19
CA ASN A 161 -23.23 -22.24 20.81
C ASN A 161 -22.76 -20.86 21.25
N LYS A 162 -21.97 -20.75 22.33
CA LYS A 162 -21.54 -19.44 22.87
C LYS A 162 -20.11 -19.11 22.49
N LEU A 163 -19.15 -20.01 22.71
CA LEU A 163 -17.74 -19.75 22.39
C LEU A 163 -17.48 -19.58 20.88
N THR A 164 -18.33 -20.17 20.03
CA THR A 164 -18.32 -19.94 18.58
C THR A 164 -18.82 -18.56 18.14
N MET A 165 -19.58 -17.82 18.97
CA MET A 165 -20.02 -16.45 18.61
C MET A 165 -18.88 -15.43 18.68
N PHE A 166 -17.84 -15.68 19.48
CA PHE A 166 -16.63 -14.84 19.52
C PHE A 166 -15.86 -14.88 18.20
N CYS A 167 -16.07 -15.91 17.38
CA CYS A 167 -15.48 -16.08 16.06
C CYS A 167 -16.12 -15.20 14.98
N ASP A 168 -17.23 -14.51 15.27
CA ASP A 168 -18.12 -13.92 14.27
C ASP A 168 -17.71 -12.52 13.75
N ARG A 169 -16.51 -12.46 13.15
CA ARG A 169 -16.20 -11.59 12.00
C ARG A 169 -14.84 -11.87 11.38
N GLN A 170 -13.84 -12.19 12.20
CA GLN A 170 -12.47 -12.49 11.72
C GLN A 170 -12.32 -13.97 11.36
N LEU A 171 -12.68 -14.89 12.25
CA LEU A 171 -12.58 -16.33 12.00
C LEU A 171 -13.56 -16.81 10.91
N LYS A 172 -14.77 -16.24 10.80
CA LYS A 172 -15.65 -16.50 9.64
C LYS A 172 -15.16 -15.93 8.30
N ARG A 173 -14.16 -15.04 8.27
CA ARG A 173 -13.45 -14.68 7.02
C ARG A 173 -12.40 -15.72 6.61
N LEU A 174 -12.05 -16.63 7.52
CA LEU A 174 -11.06 -17.71 7.31
C LEU A 174 -11.73 -19.09 7.17
N SER A 175 -13.06 -19.18 7.15
CA SER A 175 -13.79 -20.46 7.13
C SER A 175 -13.73 -21.22 5.80
N SER A 176 -13.06 -20.68 4.78
CA SER A 176 -12.62 -21.42 3.59
C SER A 176 -11.31 -22.21 3.81
N SER A 177 -10.61 -21.99 4.92
CA SER A 177 -9.30 -22.58 5.21
C SER A 177 -9.09 -22.90 6.71
N LEU A 178 -10.13 -23.31 7.44
CA LEU A 178 -10.01 -23.66 8.87
C LEU A 178 -9.09 -24.87 9.17
N LEU A 179 -8.56 -25.54 8.14
CA LEU A 179 -7.48 -26.52 8.23
C LEU A 179 -6.06 -25.90 8.21
N THR A 180 -5.92 -24.58 8.25
CA THR A 180 -4.62 -23.88 8.05
C THR A 180 -4.25 -22.86 9.15
N CYS A 181 -4.87 -22.92 10.33
CA CYS A 181 -4.52 -22.07 11.48
C CYS A 181 -3.88 -22.94 12.57
N GLU A 182 -2.62 -22.65 12.92
CA GLU A 182 -1.90 -23.44 13.94
C GLU A 182 -2.19 -22.93 15.35
N THR A 183 -2.32 -21.60 15.54
CA THR A 183 -2.46 -20.98 16.87
C THR A 183 -3.57 -19.92 16.89
N ILE A 184 -4.44 -19.98 17.89
CA ILE A 184 -5.47 -18.98 18.18
C ILE A 184 -5.13 -18.30 19.51
N LYS A 185 -5.13 -16.96 19.52
CA LYS A 185 -4.71 -16.14 20.66
C LYS A 185 -5.87 -15.31 21.19
N PHE A 186 -6.35 -15.61 22.40
CA PHE A 186 -7.44 -14.89 23.05
C PHE A 186 -6.90 -13.79 23.96
N VAL A 187 -7.31 -12.55 23.70
CA VAL A 187 -6.91 -11.36 24.49
C VAL A 187 -8.08 -10.93 25.36
N LEU A 188 -7.98 -11.17 26.66
CA LEU A 188 -9.00 -10.80 27.64
C LEU A 188 -8.84 -9.31 28.01
N LYS A 189 -9.90 -8.51 27.78
CA LYS A 189 -9.95 -7.08 28.13
C LYS A 189 -10.36 -6.78 29.58
N TRP A 190 -10.23 -7.78 30.46
CA TRP A 190 -10.38 -7.67 31.91
C TRP A 190 -9.29 -8.51 32.58
N ASN A 191 -9.12 -8.35 33.89
CA ASN A 191 -8.12 -9.07 34.69
C ASN A 191 -8.81 -10.11 35.60
N PRO A 192 -9.12 -11.32 35.09
CA PRO A 192 -9.73 -12.37 35.90
C PRO A 192 -8.82 -12.81 37.05
N SER A 193 -9.43 -13.38 38.10
CA SER A 193 -8.69 -14.09 39.15
C SER A 193 -7.92 -15.29 38.56
N GLU A 194 -6.90 -15.80 39.26
CA GLU A 194 -6.13 -16.95 38.74
C GLU A 194 -7.00 -18.21 38.56
N HIS A 195 -8.00 -18.40 39.43
CA HIS A 195 -9.01 -19.45 39.30
C HIS A 195 -9.87 -19.26 38.03
N SER A 196 -10.48 -18.08 37.85
CA SER A 196 -11.29 -17.75 36.67
C SER A 196 -10.47 -17.86 35.37
N LEU A 197 -9.22 -17.40 35.36
CA LEU A 197 -8.31 -17.57 34.23
C LEU A 197 -8.02 -19.03 33.89
N SER A 198 -7.92 -19.91 34.90
CA SER A 198 -7.75 -21.35 34.70
C SER A 198 -9.00 -21.99 34.08
N SER A 199 -10.18 -21.59 34.54
CA SER A 199 -11.48 -22.01 33.99
C SER A 199 -11.68 -21.54 32.54
N ILE A 200 -11.37 -20.28 32.26
CA ILE A 200 -11.43 -19.69 30.90
C ILE A 200 -10.50 -20.47 29.96
N ARG A 201 -9.25 -20.76 30.38
CA ARG A 201 -8.30 -21.57 29.61
C ARG A 201 -8.83 -22.98 29.34
N ALA A 202 -9.36 -23.65 30.37
CA ALA A 202 -9.92 -25.00 30.24
C ALA A 202 -11.09 -25.05 29.24
N LEU A 203 -12.02 -24.09 29.30
CA LEU A 203 -13.15 -23.97 28.36
C LEU A 203 -12.69 -23.73 26.92
N LEU A 204 -11.71 -22.84 26.71
CA LEU A 204 -11.17 -22.56 25.38
C LEU A 204 -10.42 -23.77 24.81
N TRP A 205 -9.62 -24.49 25.62
CA TRP A 205 -8.97 -25.75 25.23
C TRP A 205 -9.99 -26.85 24.91
N LYS A 206 -11.10 -26.97 25.66
CA LYS A 206 -12.19 -27.91 25.33
C LYS A 206 -12.90 -27.55 24.02
N THR A 207 -12.87 -26.29 23.61
CA THR A 207 -13.54 -25.82 22.38
C THR A 207 -12.64 -25.99 21.14
N PHE A 208 -11.39 -25.52 21.19
CA PHE A 208 -10.47 -25.49 20.05
C PHE A 208 -9.42 -26.60 20.12
N LYS A 209 -9.87 -27.86 20.25
CA LYS A 209 -9.02 -29.03 20.50
C LYS A 209 -7.95 -29.30 19.42
N ASP A 210 -8.21 -28.84 18.20
CA ASP A 210 -7.37 -29.08 17.02
C ASP A 210 -6.39 -27.92 16.73
N ASN A 211 -6.33 -26.89 17.59
CA ASN A 211 -5.46 -25.73 17.46
C ASN A 211 -4.63 -25.51 18.74
N GLN A 212 -3.46 -24.88 18.62
CA GLN A 212 -2.79 -24.30 19.79
C GLN A 212 -3.58 -23.09 20.29
N VAL A 213 -3.71 -22.91 21.61
CA VAL A 213 -4.53 -21.83 22.20
C VAL A 213 -3.73 -21.04 23.24
N GLU A 214 -3.46 -19.78 22.94
CA GLU A 214 -2.84 -18.81 23.84
C GLU A 214 -3.93 -17.95 24.52
N VAL A 215 -3.78 -17.61 25.80
CA VAL A 215 -4.71 -16.72 26.53
C VAL A 215 -3.94 -15.66 27.30
N VAL A 216 -4.08 -14.41 26.86
CA VAL A 216 -3.40 -13.21 27.35
C VAL A 216 -4.37 -12.35 28.16
N VAL A 217 -3.92 -11.85 29.31
CA VAL A 217 -4.67 -10.98 30.22
C VAL A 217 -4.05 -9.58 30.24
N ILE A 218 -4.87 -8.56 30.07
CA ILE A 218 -4.46 -7.16 30.24
C ILE A 218 -4.65 -6.78 31.71
N LYS A 219 -3.55 -6.54 32.43
CA LYS A 219 -3.59 -6.09 33.83
C LYS A 219 -3.62 -4.57 33.92
N GLU A 220 -4.66 -4.02 34.55
CA GLU A 220 -4.72 -2.60 34.89
C GLU A 220 -3.62 -2.26 35.91
N GLY A 221 -2.76 -1.30 35.57
CA GLY A 221 -1.62 -0.88 36.40
C GLY A 221 -0.51 -0.21 35.60
N ASN A 222 0.00 -0.89 34.56
CA ASN A 222 1.17 -0.42 33.79
C ASN A 222 0.86 -0.02 32.33
N SER A 223 -0.42 -0.07 31.91
CA SER A 223 -0.83 0.23 30.53
C SER A 223 -2.16 0.97 30.48
N ILE A 224 -2.20 2.13 29.81
CA ILE A 224 -3.42 2.94 29.62
C ILE A 224 -3.94 2.72 28.20
N ILE A 225 -5.04 1.97 28.05
CA ILE A 225 -5.63 1.69 26.72
C ILE A 225 -6.70 2.74 26.38
N VAL A 226 -6.27 3.82 25.71
CA VAL A 226 -7.18 4.86 25.22
C VAL A 226 -7.83 4.43 23.90
N THR A 227 -9.10 4.03 23.95
CA THR A 227 -9.85 3.62 22.75
C THR A 227 -10.44 4.84 22.03
N CYS A 228 -9.67 5.43 21.13
CA CYS A 228 -10.09 6.54 20.26
C CYS A 228 -10.51 6.08 18.86
N TYR A 229 -11.54 6.70 18.30
CA TYR A 229 -11.96 6.50 16.90
C TYR A 229 -11.20 7.45 15.97
N ALA A 230 -10.06 6.98 15.43
CA ALA A 230 -9.35 7.64 14.35
C ALA A 230 -9.73 7.02 12.99
N PRO A 231 -10.04 7.82 11.93
CA PRO A 231 -10.11 7.31 10.57
C PRO A 231 -8.80 6.67 10.14
N HIS A 232 -8.84 5.53 9.44
CA HIS A 232 -7.63 4.76 9.13
C HIS A 232 -6.60 5.54 8.28
N TYR A 233 -7.03 6.49 7.45
CA TYR A 233 -6.12 7.37 6.69
C TYR A 233 -5.32 8.35 7.58
N LEU A 234 -5.72 8.57 8.84
CA LEU A 234 -4.93 9.31 9.83
C LEU A 234 -4.01 8.39 10.64
N MET A 235 -4.00 7.07 10.42
CA MET A 235 -3.19 6.15 11.21
C MET A 235 -1.69 6.42 11.03
N GLU A 236 -1.21 6.66 9.81
CA GLU A 236 0.19 7.03 9.59
C GLU A 236 0.54 8.38 10.24
N SER A 237 -0.33 9.39 10.11
CA SER A 237 -0.15 10.68 10.77
C SER A 237 -0.13 10.55 12.29
N LEU A 238 -0.97 9.69 12.87
CA LEU A 238 -1.03 9.41 14.29
C LEU A 238 0.21 8.65 14.76
N LEU A 239 0.70 7.68 13.99
CA LEU A 239 1.94 6.94 14.28
C LEU A 239 3.18 7.83 14.20
N VAL A 240 3.26 8.73 13.21
CA VAL A 240 4.31 9.74 13.10
C VAL A 240 4.25 10.71 14.27
N THR A 241 3.08 11.32 14.54
CA THR A 241 2.92 12.23 15.69
C THR A 241 3.23 11.53 17.03
N ALA A 242 2.86 10.25 17.18
CA ALA A 242 3.17 9.48 18.38
C ALA A 242 4.67 9.15 18.50
N ARG A 243 5.40 8.98 17.40
CA ARG A 243 6.87 8.87 17.40
C ARG A 243 7.53 10.21 17.72
N ASP A 244 7.13 11.28 17.04
CA ASP A 244 7.69 12.63 17.22
C ASP A 244 7.52 13.18 18.65
N ASN A 245 6.55 12.64 19.40
CA ASN A 245 6.30 12.99 20.81
C ASN A 245 6.66 11.85 21.79
N VAL A 246 7.27 10.74 21.34
CA VAL A 246 7.50 9.57 22.20
C VAL A 246 8.55 9.84 23.28
N ASP A 247 9.52 10.70 23.00
CA ASP A 247 10.64 10.97 23.92
C ASP A 247 10.18 11.69 25.19
N MET A 248 9.25 12.63 25.07
CA MET A 248 8.56 13.24 26.21
C MET A 248 7.82 12.18 27.06
N LEU A 249 7.26 11.14 26.44
CA LEU A 249 6.59 10.06 27.17
C LEU A 249 7.60 9.11 27.83
N LYS A 250 8.78 8.88 27.24
CA LYS A 250 9.90 8.14 27.87
C LYS A 250 10.38 8.85 29.13
N GLU A 251 10.55 10.18 29.09
CA GLU A 251 10.88 10.99 30.28
C GLU A 251 9.83 10.87 31.39
N MET A 252 8.57 10.62 31.03
CA MET A 252 7.46 10.35 31.97
C MET A 252 7.33 8.86 32.37
N GLY A 253 8.24 7.98 31.96
CA GLY A 253 8.28 6.57 32.36
C GLY A 253 7.52 5.59 31.45
N LEU A 254 7.26 5.95 30.19
CA LEU A 254 6.68 5.04 29.19
C LEU A 254 7.64 3.88 28.88
N ILE A 255 7.18 2.63 29.04
CA ILE A 255 7.95 1.40 28.74
C ILE A 255 7.65 0.87 27.32
N SER A 256 6.38 0.89 26.91
CA SER A 256 5.94 0.42 25.58
C SER A 256 4.67 1.16 25.15
N LEU A 257 4.55 1.46 23.86
CA LEU A 257 3.41 2.14 23.24
C LEU A 257 3.05 1.44 21.93
N THR A 258 1.81 0.96 21.86
CA THR A 258 1.22 0.36 20.67
C THR A 258 0.00 1.16 20.20
N ILE A 259 -0.18 1.29 18.89
CA ILE A 259 -1.34 1.94 18.28
C ILE A 259 -1.90 0.99 17.21
N GLY A 260 -3.04 0.38 17.51
CA GLY A 260 -3.54 -0.76 16.74
C GLY A 260 -2.57 -1.93 16.83
N TYR A 261 -2.13 -2.45 15.69
CA TYR A 261 -1.14 -3.52 15.59
C TYR A 261 0.32 -3.03 15.47
N TYR A 262 0.55 -1.70 15.50
CA TYR A 262 1.89 -1.13 15.35
C TYR A 262 2.51 -0.79 16.70
N THR A 263 3.67 -1.38 16.99
CA THR A 263 4.56 -0.90 18.05
C THR A 263 5.18 0.44 17.63
N VAL A 264 4.87 1.49 18.38
CA VAL A 264 5.46 2.83 18.23
C VAL A 264 6.82 2.86 18.92
N TYR A 265 6.89 2.28 20.12
CA TYR A 265 8.08 2.14 20.95
C TYR A 265 7.90 0.95 21.91
N ASP A 266 9.00 0.28 22.25
CA ASP A 266 9.07 -0.80 23.24
C ASP A 266 10.52 -0.89 23.77
N GLU A 267 10.72 -0.73 25.08
CA GLU A 267 12.06 -0.77 25.71
C GLU A 267 12.68 -2.17 25.77
N HIS A 268 11.88 -3.23 25.55
CA HIS A 268 12.29 -4.63 25.65
C HIS A 268 12.44 -5.32 24.28
N ALA A 269 12.02 -4.67 23.19
CA ALA A 269 12.18 -5.16 21.82
C ALA A 269 13.61 -5.00 21.25
N ILE A 270 14.54 -4.43 22.02
CA ILE A 270 15.94 -4.17 21.62
C ILE A 270 16.85 -5.09 22.43
N ASP A 271 17.60 -5.95 21.72
CA ASP A 271 18.58 -6.88 22.30
C ASP A 271 19.61 -6.13 23.17
N GLU A 272 20.08 -6.75 24.26
CA GLU A 272 21.07 -6.17 25.16
C GLU A 272 22.41 -5.90 24.45
N GLU A 273 22.77 -6.66 23.41
CA GLU A 273 23.91 -6.31 22.54
C GLU A 273 23.67 -4.98 21.81
N VAL A 274 22.45 -4.72 21.33
CA VAL A 274 22.09 -3.46 20.64
C VAL A 274 21.98 -2.31 21.64
N LYS A 275 21.48 -2.54 22.85
CA LYS A 275 21.46 -1.57 23.97
C LYS A 275 22.89 -1.18 24.38
N SER A 276 23.80 -2.17 24.42
CA SER A 276 25.25 -1.99 24.63
C SER A 276 25.95 -1.24 23.48
N LEU A 277 25.57 -1.50 22.23
CA LEU A 277 26.09 -0.79 21.05
C LEU A 277 25.58 0.67 20.97
N MET A 278 24.31 0.91 21.29
CA MET A 278 23.72 2.26 21.32
C MET A 278 24.43 3.15 22.35
N LYS A 279 24.70 2.61 23.54
CA LYS A 279 25.46 3.32 24.58
C LYS A 279 26.92 3.60 24.20
N LYS A 280 27.54 2.74 23.38
CA LYS A 280 28.87 3.01 22.78
C LYS A 280 28.80 4.09 21.70
N LEU A 281 27.70 4.14 20.94
CA LEU A 281 27.48 5.17 19.93
C LEU A 281 27.35 6.56 20.58
N GLU A 282 26.55 6.70 21.64
CA GLU A 282 26.44 7.94 22.42
C GLU A 282 27.81 8.46 22.90
N MET A 283 28.68 7.57 23.40
CA MET A 283 30.05 7.94 23.80
C MET A 283 30.88 8.46 22.61
N VAL A 284 30.81 7.78 21.47
CA VAL A 284 31.55 8.17 20.24
C VAL A 284 31.01 9.47 19.65
N GLU A 285 29.71 9.75 19.77
CA GLU A 285 29.13 11.04 19.34
C GLU A 285 29.52 12.19 20.27
N SER A 286 29.63 11.95 21.58
CA SER A 286 30.21 12.92 22.52
C SER A 286 31.69 13.22 22.19
N GLU A 287 32.52 12.18 21.98
CA GLU A 287 33.92 12.34 21.60
C GLU A 287 34.07 13.09 20.26
N ARG A 288 33.18 12.83 19.29
CA ARG A 288 33.13 13.56 18.01
C ARG A 288 32.86 15.05 18.22
N ASP A 289 31.93 15.41 19.10
CA ASP A 289 31.50 16.79 19.27
C ASP A 289 32.51 17.61 20.09
N ASP A 290 33.18 17.00 21.07
CA ASP A 290 34.37 17.57 21.72
C ASP A 290 35.49 17.85 20.69
N LEU A 291 35.78 16.89 19.80
CA LEU A 291 36.76 17.05 18.72
C LEU A 291 36.35 18.12 17.69
N LEU A 292 35.05 18.31 17.44
CA LEU A 292 34.56 19.38 16.57
C LEU A 292 34.76 20.76 17.21
N GLU A 293 34.55 20.91 18.52
CA GLU A 293 34.83 22.17 19.22
C GLU A 293 36.34 22.46 19.30
N GLU A 294 37.19 21.43 19.50
CA GLU A 294 38.65 21.61 19.41
C GLU A 294 39.08 22.04 18.00
N ASN A 295 38.55 21.41 16.94
CA ASN A 295 38.82 21.83 15.56
C ASN A 295 38.37 23.27 15.28
N ALA A 296 37.26 23.73 15.87
CA ALA A 296 36.82 25.13 15.76
C ALA A 296 37.81 26.10 16.43
N LYS A 297 38.31 25.76 17.63
CA LYS A 297 39.34 26.55 18.36
C LYS A 297 40.68 26.59 17.58
N LEU A 298 41.11 25.45 17.04
CA LEU A 298 42.30 25.37 16.20
C LEU A 298 42.16 26.22 14.93
N LYS A 299 40.99 26.20 14.28
CA LYS A 299 40.74 27.00 13.08
C LYS A 299 40.80 28.51 13.35
N GLY A 300 40.15 29.00 14.42
CA GLY A 300 40.28 30.41 14.82
C GLY A 300 41.73 30.82 15.14
N THR A 301 42.53 29.90 15.64
CA THR A 301 43.98 30.12 15.87
C THR A 301 44.75 30.22 14.55
N ILE A 302 44.43 29.38 13.55
CA ILE A 302 45.01 29.45 12.20
C ILE A 302 44.65 30.77 11.51
N ASP A 303 43.38 31.16 11.52
CA ASP A 303 42.91 32.42 10.92
C ASP A 303 43.61 33.64 11.55
N THR A 304 43.85 33.60 12.87
CA THR A 304 44.63 34.63 13.59
C THR A 304 46.08 34.67 13.12
N LEU A 305 46.78 33.54 13.05
CA LEU A 305 48.17 33.44 12.61
C LEU A 305 48.35 33.86 11.13
N GLU A 306 47.38 33.55 10.27
CA GLU A 306 47.35 34.02 8.87
C GLU A 306 47.27 35.55 8.81
N SER A 307 46.45 36.18 9.68
CA SER A 307 46.34 37.64 9.76
C SER A 307 47.64 38.30 10.22
N GLU A 308 48.35 37.72 11.19
CA GLU A 308 49.63 38.24 11.69
C GLU A 308 50.76 38.08 10.66
N LYS A 309 50.81 36.94 9.98
CA LYS A 309 51.71 36.64 8.84
C LYS A 309 51.52 37.63 7.70
N GLU A 310 50.27 37.96 7.36
CA GLU A 310 49.95 38.90 6.30
C GLU A 310 50.22 40.37 6.70
N ASN A 311 49.98 40.75 7.96
CA ASN A 311 50.40 42.04 8.50
C ASN A 311 51.94 42.18 8.51
N SER A 312 52.65 41.10 8.85
CA SER A 312 54.12 41.05 8.87
C SER A 312 54.72 41.17 7.46
N LYS A 313 54.18 40.46 6.46
CA LYS A 313 54.52 40.69 5.05
C LYS A 313 54.32 42.14 4.64
N LYS A 314 53.19 42.76 4.98
CA LYS A 314 52.88 44.16 4.64
C LYS A 314 53.87 45.15 5.28
N LYS A 315 54.36 44.89 6.50
CA LYS A 315 55.46 45.65 7.12
C LYS A 315 56.78 45.45 6.38
N MET A 316 57.14 44.20 6.07
CA MET A 316 58.38 43.87 5.37
C MET A 316 58.43 44.44 3.94
N ALA A 317 57.32 44.36 3.19
CA ALA A 317 57.20 44.96 1.86
C ALA A 317 57.33 46.49 1.90
N LYS A 318 56.78 47.17 2.93
CA LYS A 318 56.99 48.61 3.13
C LYS A 318 58.46 48.96 3.42
N ALA A 319 59.15 48.14 4.23
CA ALA A 319 60.58 48.34 4.51
C ALA A 319 61.42 48.17 3.23
N MET A 320 61.20 47.10 2.47
CA MET A 320 61.90 46.88 1.19
C MET A 320 61.58 47.98 0.16
N GLN A 321 60.36 48.51 0.14
CA GLN A 321 60.02 49.63 -0.74
C GLN A 321 60.76 50.92 -0.35
N MET A 322 60.85 51.24 0.96
CA MET A 322 61.64 52.37 1.45
C MET A 322 63.13 52.22 1.12
N GLU A 323 63.67 51.00 1.19
CA GLU A 323 65.06 50.70 0.83
C GLU A 323 65.30 50.80 -0.68
N ILE A 324 64.36 50.31 -1.51
CA ILE A 324 64.37 50.51 -2.98
C ILE A 324 64.34 52.00 -3.34
N ASP A 325 63.50 52.80 -2.68
CA ASP A 325 63.37 54.22 -2.98
C ASP A 325 64.56 55.04 -2.45
N HIS A 326 65.17 54.61 -1.34
CA HIS A 326 66.47 55.14 -0.89
C HIS A 326 67.60 54.84 -1.89
N LEU A 327 67.69 53.60 -2.38
CA LEU A 327 68.66 53.20 -3.41
C LEU A 327 68.44 53.95 -4.74
N ARG A 328 67.18 54.15 -5.15
CA ARG A 328 66.82 55.01 -6.30
C ARG A 328 67.28 56.45 -6.09
N SER A 329 66.99 57.03 -4.93
CA SER A 329 67.44 58.39 -4.59
C SER A 329 68.96 58.51 -4.56
N SER A 330 69.69 57.45 -4.19
CA SER A 330 71.15 57.40 -4.25
C SER A 330 71.69 57.15 -5.67
N LEU A 331 70.92 56.53 -6.55
CA LEU A 331 71.31 56.29 -7.95
C LEU A 331 71.20 57.57 -8.79
N VAL A 332 70.18 58.39 -8.52
CA VAL A 332 69.98 59.72 -9.14
C VAL A 332 71.15 60.69 -8.85
N SER A 333 72.00 60.43 -7.85
CA SER A 333 73.23 61.21 -7.65
C SER A 333 74.40 60.83 -8.58
N LYS A 334 74.18 59.98 -9.60
CA LYS A 334 75.26 59.42 -10.45
C LYS A 334 74.92 59.24 -11.95
N THR A 335 74.15 60.14 -12.57
CA THR A 335 73.87 60.12 -14.03
C THR A 335 74.32 61.38 -14.78
N GLY A 336 75.58 61.79 -14.61
CA GLY A 336 76.27 62.79 -15.47
C GLY A 336 76.54 62.30 -16.91
N ILE A 337 75.57 61.63 -17.51
CA ILE A 337 75.59 61.00 -18.84
C ILE A 337 74.27 61.30 -19.60
N GLU A 338 73.15 61.51 -18.90
CA GLU A 338 71.84 61.77 -19.51
C GLU A 338 71.80 63.10 -20.30
N GLU A 339 72.52 64.14 -19.84
CA GLU A 339 72.61 65.43 -20.55
C GLU A 339 73.24 65.32 -21.96
N MET A 340 74.02 64.27 -22.23
CA MET A 340 74.58 64.02 -23.57
C MET A 340 73.65 63.19 -24.46
N LEU A 341 72.72 62.42 -23.89
CA LEU A 341 71.75 61.61 -24.64
C LEU A 341 70.61 62.47 -25.23
N ILE A 342 70.10 63.41 -24.43
CA ILE A 342 68.99 64.32 -24.79
C ILE A 342 69.27 65.16 -26.06
N VAL A 343 70.55 65.41 -26.36
CA VAL A 343 70.97 66.11 -27.59
C VAL A 343 70.82 65.22 -28.83
N VAL A 344 71.05 63.92 -28.70
CA VAL A 344 70.93 62.93 -29.78
C VAL A 344 69.48 62.53 -30.03
N GLU A 345 68.66 62.41 -28.97
CA GLU A 345 67.24 62.10 -29.10
C GLU A 345 66.45 63.20 -29.85
N LYS A 346 66.86 64.47 -29.71
CA LYS A 346 66.31 65.56 -30.53
C LYS A 346 66.62 65.43 -32.02
N THR A 347 67.79 64.93 -32.40
CA THR A 347 68.13 64.73 -33.82
C THR A 347 67.53 63.45 -34.42
N LEU A 348 67.06 62.52 -33.58
CA LEU A 348 66.28 61.35 -33.99
C LEU A 348 64.78 61.64 -34.12
N THR A 349 64.17 62.34 -33.16
CA THR A 349 62.73 62.67 -33.20
C THR A 349 62.34 63.62 -34.35
N GLU A 350 63.28 64.42 -34.87
CA GLU A 350 63.09 65.19 -36.10
C GLU A 350 63.02 64.29 -37.36
N ARG A 351 63.66 63.13 -37.34
CA ARG A 351 63.69 62.13 -38.44
C ARG A 351 62.49 61.18 -38.40
N GLU A 352 61.98 60.85 -37.23
CA GLU A 352 60.80 59.99 -37.08
C GLU A 352 59.54 60.66 -37.67
N LYS A 353 59.40 61.99 -37.57
CA LYS A 353 58.33 62.75 -38.24
C LYS A 353 58.35 62.66 -39.77
N GLU A 354 59.52 62.48 -40.39
CA GLU A 354 59.62 62.25 -41.85
C GLU A 354 59.14 60.83 -42.24
N ILE A 355 59.13 59.89 -41.28
CA ILE A 355 58.65 58.51 -41.45
C ILE A 355 57.14 58.42 -41.23
N ASP A 356 56.59 59.09 -40.20
CA ASP A 356 55.14 59.08 -39.91
C ASP A 356 54.30 59.59 -41.10
N GLN A 357 54.75 60.65 -41.78
CA GLN A 357 54.05 61.19 -42.97
C GLN A 357 54.06 60.22 -44.18
N LEU A 358 54.95 59.23 -44.19
CA LEU A 358 54.94 58.15 -45.18
C LEU A 358 54.03 56.98 -44.76
N GLN A 359 53.85 56.75 -43.46
CA GLN A 359 52.93 55.74 -42.93
C GLN A 359 51.46 56.19 -43.01
N GLU A 360 51.17 57.48 -42.84
CA GLU A 360 49.81 58.05 -42.96
C GLU A 360 49.21 57.80 -44.37
N ARG A 361 50.05 57.77 -45.42
CA ARG A 361 49.62 57.41 -46.78
C ARG A 361 49.37 55.91 -47.00
N ILE A 362 49.91 55.04 -46.15
CA ILE A 362 49.70 53.58 -46.20
C ILE A 362 48.39 53.19 -45.49
N SER A 363 47.96 53.97 -44.49
CA SER A 363 46.69 53.76 -43.77
C SER A 363 45.41 54.09 -44.57
N LEU A 364 45.52 54.54 -45.83
CA LEU A 364 44.38 54.88 -46.69
C LEU A 364 43.88 53.73 -47.58
N MET A 365 44.33 52.49 -47.34
CA MET A 365 43.77 51.28 -47.94
C MET A 365 43.51 50.20 -46.86
N ASN A 366 42.37 49.51 -46.98
CA ASN A 366 42.00 48.25 -46.30
C ASN A 366 41.36 48.28 -44.89
N ILE A 367 40.87 49.41 -44.36
CA ILE A 367 39.76 49.40 -43.36
C ILE A 367 38.64 50.36 -43.77
N GLN A 368 38.13 50.14 -44.99
CA GLN A 368 36.76 50.46 -45.35
C GLN A 368 36.04 49.11 -45.46
N GLN A 369 34.86 48.96 -44.83
CA GLN A 369 34.16 47.68 -44.59
C GLN A 369 34.85 46.81 -43.51
N LEU A 370 34.19 46.34 -42.43
CA LEU A 370 32.85 46.61 -41.92
C LEU A 370 32.89 46.89 -40.40
N LYS A 371 32.34 48.02 -39.96
CA LYS A 371 31.89 48.21 -38.57
C LYS A 371 30.77 49.25 -38.44
N GLU A 372 29.72 49.02 -39.21
CA GLU A 372 28.46 49.77 -39.28
C GLU A 372 27.30 48.74 -39.24
N THR A 373 26.18 48.94 -38.55
CA THR A 373 25.88 49.88 -37.46
C THR A 373 24.81 49.23 -36.57
N SER A 374 24.74 49.56 -35.28
CA SER A 374 23.52 49.36 -34.48
C SER A 374 22.53 50.52 -34.69
N ILE A 375 21.28 50.37 -34.20
CA ILE A 375 20.28 51.41 -33.78
C ILE A 375 18.93 51.41 -34.55
N THR A 376 17.84 51.11 -33.81
CA THR A 376 16.39 51.46 -34.03
C THR A 376 15.63 50.83 -35.23
N LEU A 377 14.28 50.81 -35.34
CA LEU A 377 13.04 51.22 -34.60
C LEU A 377 11.87 50.37 -35.22
N ARG A 378 10.60 50.18 -34.77
CA ARG A 378 9.58 50.75 -33.84
C ARG A 378 9.09 49.63 -32.84
N LYS A 379 8.06 49.68 -31.96
CA LYS A 379 6.71 50.31 -31.86
C LYS A 379 5.71 49.82 -32.94
N ASP A 380 4.42 49.57 -32.70
CA ASP A 380 3.55 49.46 -31.51
C ASP A 380 2.45 48.43 -31.87
N GLN A 381 1.79 47.77 -30.90
CA GLN A 381 0.31 47.64 -30.88
C GLN A 381 -0.23 47.05 -29.57
N SER A 382 -1.52 47.31 -29.32
CA SER A 382 -2.26 46.93 -28.11
C SER A 382 -3.59 46.29 -28.49
N THR A 383 -3.93 45.17 -27.86
CA THR A 383 -5.30 44.65 -27.82
C THR A 383 -5.56 43.92 -26.51
N GLN A 384 -6.68 44.30 -25.88
CA GLN A 384 -7.54 43.55 -24.94
C GLN A 384 -6.88 42.65 -23.88
N SER A 385 -7.08 43.06 -22.61
CA SER A 385 -6.89 42.24 -21.41
C SER A 385 -7.92 41.10 -21.35
N ILE A 386 -7.57 39.94 -21.89
CA ILE A 386 -8.13 38.66 -21.43
C ILE A 386 -7.36 38.25 -20.18
N ASP A 387 -8.06 37.77 -19.15
CA ASP A 387 -7.43 37.26 -17.92
C ASP A 387 -6.46 36.11 -18.29
N PRO A 388 -5.17 36.14 -17.89
CA PRO A 388 -4.20 35.15 -18.35
C PRO A 388 -4.64 33.74 -17.94
N PRO A 389 -4.55 32.74 -18.84
CA PRO A 389 -5.11 31.42 -18.61
C PRO A 389 -4.50 30.77 -17.37
N LYS A 390 -5.35 30.23 -16.50
CA LYS A 390 -4.95 29.78 -15.15
C LYS A 390 -4.44 28.34 -15.13
N GLY A 391 -4.27 27.73 -16.30
CA GLY A 391 -3.80 26.37 -16.51
C GLY A 391 -3.19 26.17 -17.91
N PRO A 392 -2.77 24.94 -18.24
CA PRO A 392 -2.18 24.61 -19.54
C PRO A 392 -3.16 24.81 -20.69
N VAL A 393 -2.70 25.43 -21.77
CA VAL A 393 -3.47 25.66 -23.00
C VAL A 393 -3.44 24.42 -23.89
N TYR A 394 -4.55 24.14 -24.54
CA TYR A 394 -4.74 23.05 -25.50
C TYR A 394 -5.06 23.62 -26.90
N VAL A 395 -4.81 22.84 -27.94
CA VAL A 395 -5.02 23.19 -29.35
C VAL A 395 -5.88 22.11 -30.01
N ALA A 396 -6.95 22.52 -30.67
CA ALA A 396 -7.82 21.64 -31.44
C ALA A 396 -7.08 21.01 -32.64
N ILE A 397 -7.13 19.68 -32.80
CA ILE A 397 -6.41 18.97 -33.88
C ILE A 397 -7.21 18.86 -35.19
N GLY A 398 -8.51 19.14 -35.14
CA GLY A 398 -9.45 19.08 -36.27
C GLY A 398 -10.64 20.02 -36.06
N ASP A 399 -11.47 20.16 -37.09
CA ASP A 399 -12.72 20.93 -37.03
C ASP A 399 -13.85 20.05 -36.46
N CYS A 400 -14.33 20.36 -35.25
CA CYS A 400 -15.48 19.70 -34.64
C CYS A 400 -16.63 20.68 -34.44
N LYS A 401 -17.78 20.37 -35.02
CA LYS A 401 -19.03 21.12 -34.82
C LYS A 401 -19.84 20.48 -33.71
N ALA A 402 -20.45 21.33 -32.88
CA ALA A 402 -21.41 20.93 -31.86
C ALA A 402 -22.52 20.05 -32.45
N ARG A 403 -22.86 18.97 -31.73
CA ARG A 403 -23.90 18.00 -32.10
C ARG A 403 -25.10 18.11 -31.16
N GLU A 404 -24.83 18.41 -29.88
CA GLU A 404 -25.83 18.57 -28.83
C GLU A 404 -25.76 19.97 -28.19
N SER A 405 -26.82 20.36 -27.47
CA SER A 405 -26.93 21.66 -26.80
C SER A 405 -26.05 21.72 -25.55
N GLY A 406 -24.74 21.90 -25.75
CA GLY A 406 -23.71 21.93 -24.71
C GLY A 406 -22.30 21.69 -25.22
N ASP A 407 -22.14 21.19 -26.45
CA ASP A 407 -20.83 21.00 -27.09
C ASP A 407 -20.21 22.34 -27.53
N LEU A 408 -18.89 22.46 -27.41
CA LEU A 408 -18.13 23.56 -28.01
C LEU A 408 -17.86 23.26 -29.49
N SER A 409 -18.14 24.22 -30.38
CA SER A 409 -17.71 24.13 -31.78
C SER A 409 -16.30 24.69 -31.92
N ILE A 410 -15.33 23.84 -32.26
CA ILE A 410 -13.90 24.15 -32.36
C ILE A 410 -13.37 24.02 -33.79
N LYS A 411 -12.42 24.86 -34.16
CA LYS A 411 -11.68 24.79 -35.43
C LYS A 411 -10.27 24.26 -35.22
N LYS A 412 -9.71 23.60 -36.23
CA LYS A 412 -8.33 23.14 -36.19
C LYS A 412 -7.35 24.29 -35.96
N GLY A 413 -6.55 24.20 -34.89
CA GLY A 413 -5.59 25.23 -34.48
C GLY A 413 -6.11 26.22 -33.43
N GLU A 414 -7.41 26.22 -33.12
CA GLU A 414 -8.02 27.05 -32.08
C GLU A 414 -7.47 26.70 -30.69
N LYS A 415 -7.18 27.72 -29.87
CA LYS A 415 -6.61 27.55 -28.53
C LYS A 415 -7.70 27.53 -27.45
N LEU A 416 -7.56 26.61 -26.50
CA LEU A 416 -8.56 26.27 -25.49
C LEU A 416 -7.97 26.25 -24.08
N GLU A 417 -8.69 26.80 -23.10
CA GLU A 417 -8.44 26.61 -21.67
C GLU A 417 -9.36 25.49 -21.15
N ILE A 418 -8.81 24.46 -20.52
CA ILE A 418 -9.60 23.38 -19.89
C ILE A 418 -10.01 23.81 -18.47
N LYS A 419 -11.30 23.68 -18.16
CA LYS A 419 -11.89 24.06 -16.87
C LYS A 419 -12.35 22.88 -16.01
N GLU A 420 -12.65 21.74 -16.62
CA GLU A 420 -13.05 20.51 -15.91
C GLU A 420 -12.63 19.28 -16.71
N GLU A 421 -11.87 18.37 -16.10
CA GLU A 421 -11.49 17.09 -16.72
C GLU A 421 -12.40 15.96 -16.22
N ARG A 422 -13.12 15.29 -17.13
CA ARG A 422 -14.05 14.18 -16.79
C ARG A 422 -13.58 12.81 -17.26
N THR A 423 -13.91 11.75 -16.50
CA THR A 423 -13.60 10.34 -16.79
C THR A 423 -14.21 9.82 -18.09
N ASN A 424 -15.33 10.41 -18.53
CA ASN A 424 -16.03 10.03 -19.76
C ASN A 424 -15.33 10.53 -21.04
N GLY A 425 -14.30 11.37 -20.91
CA GLY A 425 -13.55 11.96 -22.02
C GLY A 425 -14.12 13.25 -22.61
N TRP A 426 -15.25 13.75 -22.11
CA TRP A 426 -15.85 15.03 -22.50
C TRP A 426 -15.55 16.09 -21.45
N TRP A 427 -14.64 17.01 -21.77
CA TRP A 427 -14.08 18.00 -20.86
C TRP A 427 -14.74 19.37 -21.08
N LEU A 428 -14.90 20.15 -20.02
CA LEU A 428 -15.37 21.53 -20.16
C LEU A 428 -14.20 22.41 -20.59
N ALA A 429 -14.32 23.05 -21.75
CA ALA A 429 -13.31 23.94 -22.30
C ALA A 429 -13.89 25.33 -22.59
N ARG A 430 -13.05 26.35 -22.46
CA ARG A 430 -13.28 27.72 -22.92
C ARG A 430 -12.42 27.99 -24.15
N SER A 431 -13.02 28.41 -25.25
CA SER A 431 -12.30 28.91 -26.43
C SER A 431 -11.63 30.23 -26.08
N LEU A 432 -10.32 30.34 -26.31
CA LEU A 432 -9.58 31.60 -26.12
C LEU A 432 -9.80 32.58 -27.28
N ASP A 433 -10.27 32.08 -28.44
CA ASP A 433 -10.53 32.87 -29.64
C ASP A 433 -11.96 33.45 -29.66
N THR A 434 -12.91 32.83 -28.95
CA THR A 434 -14.35 33.21 -28.97
C THR A 434 -14.96 33.45 -27.59
N ASP A 435 -14.23 33.15 -26.51
CA ASP A 435 -14.68 33.17 -25.10
C ASP A 435 -15.90 32.27 -24.78
N GLN A 436 -16.28 31.38 -25.71
CA GLN A 436 -17.39 30.44 -25.51
C GLN A 436 -16.94 29.22 -24.69
N GLU A 437 -17.82 28.76 -23.79
CA GLU A 437 -17.63 27.54 -23.01
C GLU A 437 -18.55 26.42 -23.51
N GLY A 438 -18.03 25.19 -23.52
CA GLY A 438 -18.78 24.00 -23.87
C GLY A 438 -17.94 22.72 -23.73
N LEU A 439 -18.57 21.57 -23.99
CA LEU A 439 -17.90 20.28 -23.92
C LEU A 439 -17.07 20.00 -25.19
N VAL A 440 -15.85 19.52 -24.99
CA VAL A 440 -14.95 19.05 -26.06
C VAL A 440 -14.46 17.63 -25.73
N TYR A 441 -14.34 16.78 -26.73
CA TYR A 441 -13.87 15.41 -26.52
C TYR A 441 -12.34 15.32 -26.56
N ILE A 442 -11.75 14.56 -25.63
CA ILE A 442 -10.31 14.50 -25.36
C ILE A 442 -9.44 14.12 -26.58
N SER A 443 -9.96 13.36 -27.56
CA SER A 443 -9.18 13.03 -28.77
C SER A 443 -9.04 14.18 -29.75
N ASP A 444 -9.87 15.22 -29.62
CA ASP A 444 -10.01 16.27 -30.62
C ASP A 444 -9.11 17.48 -30.28
N ILE A 445 -8.37 17.38 -29.17
CA ILE A 445 -7.48 18.38 -28.61
C ILE A 445 -6.11 17.77 -28.26
N LYS A 446 -5.05 18.57 -28.32
CA LYS A 446 -3.72 18.24 -27.76
C LYS A 446 -3.21 19.38 -26.88
N LYS A 447 -2.27 19.12 -25.96
CA LYS A 447 -1.59 20.19 -25.21
C LYS A 447 -0.77 21.07 -26.18
N ASP A 448 -0.72 22.37 -25.94
CA ASP A 448 0.06 23.30 -26.77
C ASP A 448 1.57 23.11 -26.54
N GLU A 449 2.30 22.78 -27.61
CA GLU A 449 3.74 22.51 -27.59
C GLU A 449 4.58 23.80 -27.58
N GLU A 450 4.00 24.96 -27.93
CA GLU A 450 4.65 26.27 -27.82
C GLU A 450 4.41 26.96 -26.46
N SER A 451 3.64 26.35 -25.56
CA SER A 451 3.69 26.77 -24.16
C SER A 451 5.09 26.49 -23.61
N GLU A 452 5.75 27.52 -23.04
CA GLU A 452 7.09 27.35 -22.46
C GLU A 452 7.12 26.14 -21.52
N LEU A 453 8.20 25.36 -21.58
CA LEU A 453 8.39 24.09 -20.86
C LEU A 453 8.17 24.30 -19.35
N SER A 454 6.91 24.21 -18.92
CA SER A 454 6.45 24.92 -17.72
C SER A 454 7.27 24.53 -16.50
N THR A 455 7.45 25.46 -15.54
CA THR A 455 8.27 25.17 -14.35
C THR A 455 7.81 23.89 -13.64
N LEU A 456 6.49 23.65 -13.65
CA LEU A 456 5.87 22.42 -13.15
C LEU A 456 6.24 21.16 -13.98
N GLU A 457 6.06 21.16 -15.30
CA GLU A 457 6.44 20.01 -16.15
C GLU A 457 7.96 19.76 -16.11
N SER A 458 8.76 20.82 -16.07
CA SER A 458 10.22 20.79 -15.89
C SER A 458 10.65 20.19 -14.54
N LEU A 459 9.83 20.35 -13.50
CA LEU A 459 10.03 19.73 -12.17
C LEU A 459 9.52 18.29 -12.13
N GLU A 460 8.36 17.98 -12.72
CA GLU A 460 7.85 16.60 -12.85
C GLU A 460 8.84 15.70 -13.60
N LEU A 461 9.33 16.15 -14.76
CA LEU A 461 10.30 15.41 -15.57
C LEU A 461 11.64 15.24 -14.85
N PHE A 462 12.10 16.25 -14.08
CA PHE A 462 13.29 16.14 -13.25
C PHE A 462 13.11 15.13 -12.12
N HIS A 463 12.00 15.23 -11.38
CA HIS A 463 11.69 14.31 -10.29
C HIS A 463 11.55 12.86 -10.77
N TYR A 464 10.86 12.63 -11.90
CA TYR A 464 10.79 11.33 -12.56
C TYR A 464 12.19 10.80 -12.92
N ALA A 465 13.00 11.61 -13.61
CA ALA A 465 14.34 11.25 -14.05
C ALA A 465 15.27 10.90 -12.88
N MET A 466 15.19 11.62 -11.76
CA MET A 466 16.04 11.37 -10.58
C MET A 466 15.54 10.18 -9.74
N THR A 467 14.23 10.05 -9.50
CA THR A 467 13.69 9.05 -8.55
C THR A 467 13.41 7.68 -9.16
N LYS A 468 13.02 7.57 -10.44
CA LYS A 468 12.73 6.28 -11.08
C LYS A 468 13.96 5.72 -11.78
N ASN A 469 14.01 4.40 -11.97
CA ASN A 469 15.13 3.73 -12.64
C ASN A 469 15.03 3.87 -14.17
N VAL A 470 15.26 5.09 -14.65
CA VAL A 470 15.16 5.47 -16.07
C VAL A 470 16.36 4.91 -16.84
N ASP A 471 16.11 4.10 -17.87
CA ASP A 471 17.15 3.38 -18.61
C ASP A 471 17.80 4.20 -19.75
N ILE A 472 17.94 5.51 -19.53
CA ILE A 472 18.50 6.45 -20.50
C ILE A 472 19.94 6.78 -20.06
N PRO A 473 20.98 6.45 -20.86
CA PRO A 473 22.38 6.62 -20.44
C PRO A 473 22.74 8.04 -19.97
N LYS A 474 22.27 9.07 -20.69
CA LYS A 474 22.46 10.49 -20.32
C LYS A 474 21.84 10.86 -18.96
N ILE A 475 20.76 10.19 -18.55
CA ILE A 475 20.14 10.40 -17.23
C ILE A 475 20.90 9.66 -16.13
N LYS A 476 21.42 8.45 -16.40
CA LYS A 476 22.31 7.74 -15.47
C LYS A 476 23.58 8.55 -15.17
N GLU A 477 24.14 9.21 -16.18
CA GLU A 477 25.29 10.11 -16.03
C GLU A 477 24.97 11.37 -15.18
N ILE A 478 23.73 11.87 -15.20
CA ILE A 478 23.32 12.94 -14.29
C ILE A 478 23.25 12.42 -12.85
N LYS A 479 22.75 11.20 -12.62
CA LYS A 479 22.63 10.63 -11.26
C LYS A 479 23.97 10.45 -10.54
N THR A 480 25.08 10.25 -11.26
CA THR A 480 26.42 10.15 -10.64
C THR A 480 27.03 11.50 -10.25
N ARG A 481 26.44 12.63 -10.69
CA ARG A 481 26.86 13.99 -10.28
C ARG A 481 26.34 14.35 -8.89
N SER A 482 26.90 15.43 -8.31
CA SER A 482 26.51 15.90 -6.97
C SER A 482 25.05 16.38 -6.91
N ASN A 483 24.43 16.33 -5.73
CA ASN A 483 23.02 16.70 -5.54
C ASN A 483 22.71 18.14 -6.00
N VAL A 484 23.66 19.07 -5.87
CA VAL A 484 23.52 20.48 -6.24
C VAL A 484 23.54 20.66 -7.77
N GLU A 485 24.31 19.83 -8.48
CA GLU A 485 24.55 19.95 -9.92
C GLU A 485 23.54 19.17 -10.78
N ARG A 486 22.90 18.13 -10.22
CA ARG A 486 21.91 17.29 -10.93
C ARG A 486 20.82 18.10 -11.61
N ALA A 487 20.29 19.09 -10.91
CA ALA A 487 19.14 19.87 -11.36
C ALA A 487 19.51 20.83 -12.50
N SER A 488 20.59 21.61 -12.34
CA SER A 488 21.08 22.53 -13.37
C SER A 488 21.57 21.81 -14.63
N HIS A 489 22.26 20.66 -14.49
CA HIS A 489 22.64 19.85 -15.63
C HIS A 489 21.43 19.21 -16.34
N PHE A 490 20.43 18.72 -15.60
CA PHE A 490 19.21 18.20 -16.21
C PHE A 490 18.47 19.27 -17.02
N TRP A 491 18.25 20.47 -16.46
CA TRP A 491 17.58 21.55 -17.18
C TRP A 491 18.38 22.11 -18.35
N SER A 492 19.71 22.13 -18.28
CA SER A 492 20.56 22.43 -19.45
C SER A 492 20.38 21.38 -20.54
N LEU A 493 20.41 20.10 -20.18
CA LEU A 493 20.35 18.99 -21.12
C LEU A 493 18.99 18.87 -21.82
N ILE A 494 17.86 18.94 -21.10
CA ILE A 494 16.53 18.86 -21.74
C ILE A 494 16.16 20.10 -22.57
N LYS A 495 16.83 21.24 -22.36
CA LYS A 495 16.70 22.44 -23.20
C LYS A 495 17.53 22.36 -24.48
N GLN A 496 18.61 21.60 -24.50
CA GLN A 496 19.51 21.43 -25.65
C GLN A 496 19.18 20.20 -26.50
N ASP A 497 18.60 19.16 -25.90
CA ASP A 497 18.31 17.88 -26.56
C ASP A 497 16.80 17.59 -26.58
N SER A 498 16.14 18.06 -27.64
CA SER A 498 14.70 17.85 -27.85
C SER A 498 14.33 16.39 -28.12
N VAL A 499 15.27 15.57 -28.62
CA VAL A 499 15.08 14.12 -28.81
C VAL A 499 15.05 13.43 -27.46
N LEU A 500 15.99 13.77 -26.56
CA LEU A 500 15.99 13.32 -25.18
C LEU A 500 14.75 13.78 -24.42
N LEU A 501 14.35 15.05 -24.54
CA LEU A 501 13.11 15.56 -23.94
C LEU A 501 11.90 14.73 -24.38
N ASN A 502 11.79 14.42 -25.67
CA ASN A 502 10.71 13.60 -26.20
C ASN A 502 10.83 12.11 -25.81
N GLN A 503 12.04 11.58 -25.60
CA GLN A 503 12.24 10.23 -25.05
C GLN A 503 11.81 10.16 -23.57
N ILE A 504 12.21 11.14 -22.74
CA ILE A 504 11.78 11.23 -21.34
C ILE A 504 10.25 11.42 -21.29
N ARG A 505 9.68 12.32 -22.10
CA ARG A 505 8.22 12.48 -22.23
C ARG A 505 7.51 11.21 -22.69
N LYS A 506 8.13 10.36 -23.51
CA LYS A 506 7.56 9.06 -23.94
C LYS A 506 7.61 7.99 -22.85
N GLU A 507 8.66 7.97 -22.02
CA GLU A 507 8.75 7.07 -20.87
C GLU A 507 7.89 7.53 -19.69
N HIS A 508 7.88 8.83 -19.40
CA HIS A 508 6.95 9.50 -18.47
C HIS A 508 5.50 9.44 -18.95
N GLY A 509 5.30 9.38 -20.26
CA GLY A 509 4.00 9.25 -20.94
C GLY A 509 3.41 7.84 -20.94
N LYS A 510 4.06 6.87 -20.29
CA LYS A 510 3.34 5.71 -19.76
C LYS A 510 2.21 6.23 -18.87
N PRO A 511 0.97 5.73 -18.98
CA PRO A 511 -0.15 6.29 -18.23
C PRO A 511 0.17 6.28 -16.74
N LYS A 512 0.03 7.45 -16.06
CA LYS A 512 0.13 7.51 -14.60
C LYS A 512 -0.84 6.47 -14.03
N ALA A 513 -0.31 5.55 -13.22
CA ALA A 513 -1.06 4.36 -12.79
C ALA A 513 -2.34 4.71 -12.01
N ILE A 514 -2.37 5.90 -11.43
CA ILE A 514 -3.56 6.64 -10.99
C ILE A 514 -3.65 7.91 -11.85
N LYS A 515 -4.80 8.19 -12.44
CA LYS A 515 -5.18 9.54 -12.91
C LYS A 515 -6.53 9.94 -12.29
N TRP A 516 -6.52 11.05 -11.57
CA TRP A 516 -7.71 11.73 -11.07
C TRP A 516 -8.39 12.58 -12.16
N TYR A 517 -9.69 12.77 -11.98
CA TYR A 517 -10.61 13.59 -12.76
C TYR A 517 -11.59 14.27 -11.79
N ASP A 518 -12.28 15.33 -12.18
CA ASP A 518 -13.20 16.07 -11.30
C ASP A 518 -14.42 15.24 -10.86
N ASP A 519 -14.81 14.25 -11.67
CA ASP A 519 -15.90 13.29 -11.47
C ASP A 519 -15.46 11.91 -10.95
N GLY A 520 -14.16 11.62 -10.89
CA GLY A 520 -13.72 10.22 -10.72
C GLY A 520 -12.22 9.94 -10.80
N VAL A 521 -11.88 8.66 -10.98
CA VAL A 521 -10.49 8.19 -11.04
C VAL A 521 -10.34 7.04 -12.06
N LYS A 522 -9.28 7.10 -12.86
CA LYS A 522 -8.81 6.00 -13.70
C LYS A 522 -7.58 5.36 -13.08
N LEU A 523 -7.66 4.06 -12.81
CA LEU A 523 -6.54 3.20 -12.44
C LEU A 523 -6.07 2.45 -13.69
N THR A 524 -4.77 2.42 -13.94
CA THR A 524 -4.16 1.68 -15.07
C THR A 524 -2.97 0.91 -14.55
N SER A 525 -3.11 -0.41 -14.43
CA SER A 525 -2.08 -1.31 -13.85
C SER A 525 -1.51 -0.83 -12.48
N PRO A 526 -2.34 -0.42 -11.50
CA PRO A 526 -1.86 0.11 -10.23
C PRO A 526 -1.22 -0.99 -9.36
N SER A 527 -0.30 -0.59 -8.47
CA SER A 527 0.14 -1.46 -7.38
C SER A 527 -0.90 -1.51 -6.25
N LEU A 528 -0.81 -2.50 -5.36
CA LEU A 528 -1.69 -2.60 -4.18
C LEU A 528 -1.60 -1.35 -3.27
N ILE A 529 -0.41 -0.77 -3.12
CA ILE A 529 -0.18 0.48 -2.37
C ILE A 529 -0.92 1.65 -3.04
N GLN A 530 -0.87 1.74 -4.37
CA GLN A 530 -1.61 2.76 -5.14
C GLN A 530 -3.12 2.56 -5.05
N CYS A 531 -3.60 1.33 -4.87
CA CYS A 531 -5.01 1.07 -4.61
C CYS A 531 -5.45 1.59 -3.24
N GLN A 532 -4.60 1.42 -2.21
CA GLN A 532 -4.82 1.96 -0.85
C GLN A 532 -4.78 3.50 -0.83
N GLU A 533 -3.83 4.11 -1.56
CA GLU A 533 -3.74 5.57 -1.77
C GLU A 533 -5.01 6.14 -2.42
N VAL A 534 -5.54 5.47 -3.45
CA VAL A 534 -6.79 5.90 -4.11
C VAL A 534 -7.96 5.81 -3.14
N VAL A 535 -8.06 4.71 -2.40
CA VAL A 535 -9.14 4.45 -1.42
C VAL A 535 -9.24 5.56 -0.38
N SER A 536 -8.12 6.06 0.16
CA SER A 536 -8.14 7.12 1.17
C SER A 536 -8.49 8.51 0.60
N LEU A 537 -8.33 8.70 -0.72
CA LEU A 537 -8.59 9.96 -1.43
C LEU A 537 -9.94 10.01 -2.17
N LEU A 538 -10.77 8.97 -2.10
CA LEU A 538 -12.13 8.98 -2.68
C LEU A 538 -13.06 9.94 -1.90
N THR A 539 -13.59 10.94 -2.60
CA THR A 539 -14.54 11.93 -2.05
C THR A 539 -15.94 11.76 -2.65
N TYR A 540 -16.93 12.54 -2.17
CA TYR A 540 -18.29 12.55 -2.74
C TYR A 540 -18.37 13.03 -4.21
N LYS A 541 -17.28 13.62 -4.73
CA LYS A 541 -17.12 13.98 -6.15
C LYS A 541 -16.73 12.79 -7.02
N HIS A 542 -15.91 11.88 -6.49
CA HIS A 542 -15.29 10.78 -7.24
C HIS A 542 -16.28 9.60 -7.37
N ARG A 543 -17.24 9.74 -8.29
CA ARG A 543 -18.36 8.81 -8.51
C ARG A 543 -18.07 7.76 -9.58
N ASP A 544 -17.19 8.10 -10.51
CA ASP A 544 -16.81 7.28 -11.65
C ASP A 544 -15.45 6.61 -11.39
N ILE A 545 -15.43 5.29 -11.32
CA ILE A 545 -14.22 4.49 -11.11
C ILE A 545 -13.95 3.68 -12.37
N ILE A 546 -12.78 3.88 -12.98
CA ILE A 546 -12.33 3.12 -14.15
C ILE A 546 -11.10 2.30 -13.77
N ILE A 547 -11.21 0.97 -13.76
CA ILE A 547 -10.07 0.05 -13.62
C ILE A 547 -9.67 -0.44 -15.02
N ASN A 548 -8.39 -0.40 -15.35
CA ASN A 548 -7.88 -0.66 -16.69
C ASN A 548 -6.59 -1.50 -16.60
N GLU A 549 -6.44 -2.51 -17.45
CA GLU A 549 -5.19 -3.28 -17.63
C GLU A 549 -4.53 -3.74 -16.31
N SER A 550 -5.34 -4.22 -15.35
CA SER A 550 -4.92 -4.57 -13.98
C SER A 550 -4.80 -6.08 -13.76
N SER A 551 -4.24 -6.53 -12.64
CA SER A 551 -4.28 -7.95 -12.25
C SER A 551 -5.66 -8.32 -11.67
N PRO A 552 -6.03 -9.62 -11.63
CA PRO A 552 -7.27 -10.06 -10.99
C PRO A 552 -7.26 -9.76 -9.49
N ASP A 553 -6.12 -9.95 -8.84
CA ASP A 553 -5.91 -9.78 -7.39
C ASP A 553 -6.13 -8.32 -6.97
N VAL A 554 -5.58 -7.38 -7.74
CA VAL A 554 -5.81 -5.93 -7.59
C VAL A 554 -7.30 -5.58 -7.68
N VAL A 555 -8.07 -6.25 -8.55
CA VAL A 555 -9.53 -6.05 -8.61
C VAL A 555 -10.22 -6.71 -7.41
N PHE A 556 -9.79 -7.91 -7.02
CA PHE A 556 -10.35 -8.64 -5.88
C PHE A 556 -10.24 -7.84 -4.58
N ASP A 557 -9.10 -7.19 -4.33
CA ASP A 557 -8.86 -6.33 -3.16
C ASP A 557 -9.61 -4.99 -3.24
N LEU A 558 -9.72 -4.39 -4.44
CA LEU A 558 -10.45 -3.13 -4.65
C LEU A 558 -11.97 -3.29 -4.54
N LEU A 559 -12.54 -4.40 -5.03
CA LEU A 559 -13.98 -4.60 -5.15
C LEU A 559 -14.75 -4.37 -3.84
N PRO A 560 -14.36 -4.95 -2.68
CA PRO A 560 -15.02 -4.69 -1.40
C PRO A 560 -15.07 -3.22 -1.04
N VAL A 561 -13.98 -2.47 -1.25
CA VAL A 561 -13.88 -1.08 -0.83
C VAL A 561 -14.68 -0.16 -1.76
N LEU A 562 -14.59 -0.39 -3.07
CA LEU A 562 -15.33 0.38 -4.07
C LEU A 562 -16.85 0.15 -3.97
N LEU A 563 -17.29 -1.07 -3.66
CA LEU A 563 -18.71 -1.43 -3.56
C LEU A 563 -19.31 -1.25 -2.16
N GLN A 564 -18.50 -1.04 -1.12
CA GLN A 564 -18.97 -0.52 0.18
C GLN A 564 -19.03 1.02 0.20
N ASN A 565 -18.31 1.70 -0.68
CA ASN A 565 -18.36 3.15 -0.80
C ASN A 565 -19.68 3.60 -1.48
N GLU A 566 -20.60 4.15 -0.69
CA GLU A 566 -21.90 4.63 -1.16
C GLU A 566 -21.84 5.73 -2.25
N LYS A 567 -20.69 6.40 -2.39
CA LYS A 567 -20.52 7.54 -3.29
C LYS A 567 -20.11 7.10 -4.70
N VAL A 568 -19.52 5.91 -4.86
CA VAL A 568 -19.27 5.28 -6.17
C VAL A 568 -20.60 4.97 -6.84
N LYS A 569 -20.78 5.46 -8.07
CA LYS A 569 -21.99 5.29 -8.89
C LYS A 569 -21.75 4.52 -10.17
N HIS A 570 -20.57 4.63 -10.77
CA HIS A 570 -20.27 3.99 -12.05
C HIS A 570 -18.93 3.25 -11.95
N LEU A 571 -18.95 1.92 -12.08
CA LEU A 571 -17.75 1.08 -12.06
C LEU A 571 -17.51 0.50 -13.45
N ARG A 572 -16.33 0.81 -14.02
CA ARG A 572 -15.94 0.39 -15.37
C ARG A 572 -14.63 -0.38 -15.30
N ILE A 573 -14.69 -1.70 -15.43
CA ILE A 573 -13.50 -2.56 -15.48
C ILE A 573 -13.20 -2.83 -16.96
N ARG A 574 -11.93 -2.69 -17.37
CA ARG A 574 -11.49 -2.75 -18.77
C ARG A 574 -10.20 -3.55 -18.91
N TYR A 575 -10.12 -4.41 -19.93
CA TYR A 575 -8.91 -5.15 -20.32
C TYR A 575 -8.22 -5.87 -19.14
N THR A 576 -9.02 -6.36 -18.20
CA THR A 576 -8.58 -6.89 -16.90
C THR A 576 -9.30 -8.22 -16.69
N GLN A 577 -8.55 -9.32 -16.67
CA GLN A 577 -9.13 -10.66 -16.57
C GLN A 577 -9.70 -10.87 -15.16
N LEU A 578 -10.99 -11.19 -15.07
CA LEU A 578 -11.63 -11.52 -13.79
C LEU A 578 -11.66 -13.04 -13.62
N THR A 579 -11.11 -13.53 -12.49
CA THR A 579 -11.24 -14.94 -12.10
C THR A 579 -12.66 -15.22 -11.59
N GLN A 580 -13.03 -16.50 -11.49
CA GLN A 580 -14.30 -16.90 -10.87
C GLN A 580 -14.43 -16.30 -9.45
N ASP A 581 -13.34 -16.16 -8.70
CA ASP A 581 -13.32 -15.59 -7.36
C ASP A 581 -13.60 -14.08 -7.38
N CYS A 582 -13.06 -13.35 -8.37
CA CYS A 582 -13.42 -11.96 -8.62
C CYS A 582 -14.91 -11.81 -8.94
N ILE A 583 -15.47 -12.69 -9.78
CA ILE A 583 -16.90 -12.69 -10.12
C ILE A 583 -17.76 -13.04 -8.90
N SER A 584 -17.34 -14.00 -8.09
CA SER A 584 -18.06 -14.42 -6.88
C SER A 584 -18.04 -13.33 -5.80
N SER A 585 -16.91 -12.65 -5.62
CA SER A 585 -16.76 -11.47 -4.76
C SER A 585 -17.65 -10.31 -5.24
N LEU A 586 -17.59 -9.97 -6.53
CA LEU A 586 -18.45 -8.99 -7.18
C LEU A 586 -19.94 -9.30 -6.96
N CYS A 587 -20.36 -10.55 -7.14
CA CYS A 587 -21.74 -10.99 -6.93
C CYS A 587 -22.18 -10.82 -5.46
N ASN A 588 -21.37 -11.29 -4.51
CA ASN A 588 -21.68 -11.15 -3.08
C ASN A 588 -21.79 -9.68 -2.62
N LEU A 589 -20.97 -8.80 -3.20
CA LEU A 589 -21.01 -7.35 -2.93
C LEU A 589 -22.21 -6.68 -3.61
N LEU A 590 -22.50 -7.00 -4.87
CA LEU A 590 -23.67 -6.49 -5.61
C LEU A 590 -24.99 -6.86 -4.91
N ALA A 591 -25.10 -8.06 -4.33
CA ALA A 591 -26.31 -8.51 -3.64
C ALA A 591 -26.79 -7.55 -2.53
N ASN A 592 -25.86 -6.82 -1.88
CA ASN A 592 -26.16 -5.88 -0.80
C ASN A 592 -25.88 -4.41 -1.17
N ASN A 593 -25.31 -4.14 -2.35
CA ASN A 593 -24.96 -2.79 -2.76
C ASN A 593 -26.21 -1.95 -3.09
N LYS A 594 -26.27 -0.75 -2.50
CA LYS A 594 -27.36 0.24 -2.68
C LYS A 594 -26.84 1.56 -3.27
N SER A 595 -25.70 1.54 -3.95
CA SER A 595 -25.04 2.75 -4.45
C SER A 595 -24.74 2.76 -5.94
N LEU A 596 -24.38 1.60 -6.50
CA LEU A 596 -23.90 1.46 -7.88
C LEU A 596 -25.07 1.52 -8.86
N VAL A 597 -24.96 2.44 -9.81
CA VAL A 597 -25.92 2.70 -10.88
C VAL A 597 -25.52 1.96 -12.15
N ASP A 598 -24.23 2.00 -12.52
CA ASP A 598 -23.71 1.34 -13.72
C ASP A 598 -22.53 0.40 -13.43
N LEU A 599 -22.55 -0.78 -14.05
CA LEU A 599 -21.46 -1.75 -14.07
C LEU A 599 -21.09 -2.13 -15.52
N PHE A 600 -19.93 -1.68 -15.98
CA PHE A 600 -19.43 -1.99 -17.33
C PHE A 600 -18.16 -2.85 -17.27
N LEU A 601 -18.24 -4.09 -17.74
CA LEU A 601 -17.16 -5.07 -17.79
C LEU A 601 -16.70 -5.23 -19.25
N THR A 602 -15.63 -4.52 -19.63
CA THR A 602 -15.17 -4.41 -21.03
C THR A 602 -13.95 -5.28 -21.29
N ASN A 603 -14.08 -6.35 -22.08
CA ASN A 603 -13.00 -7.32 -22.31
C ASN A 603 -12.36 -7.78 -20.98
N CYS A 604 -13.21 -8.30 -20.09
CA CYS A 604 -12.85 -8.78 -18.76
C CYS A 604 -12.73 -10.31 -18.70
N SER A 605 -12.73 -10.97 -19.86
CA SER A 605 -12.77 -12.44 -20.00
C SER A 605 -14.02 -13.11 -19.43
N ILE A 606 -15.12 -12.36 -19.29
CA ILE A 606 -16.43 -12.86 -18.83
C ILE A 606 -16.92 -13.98 -19.76
N ASP A 607 -17.35 -15.09 -19.18
CA ASP A 607 -17.93 -16.26 -19.87
C ASP A 607 -19.42 -16.46 -19.51
N ASP A 608 -20.05 -17.46 -20.13
CA ASP A 608 -21.48 -17.73 -19.93
C ASP A 608 -21.86 -18.06 -18.48
N LYS A 609 -20.95 -18.70 -17.72
CA LYS A 609 -21.17 -18.96 -16.30
C LYS A 609 -21.13 -17.66 -15.50
N SER A 610 -20.14 -16.81 -15.75
CA SER A 610 -20.01 -15.51 -15.10
C SER A 610 -21.22 -14.61 -15.36
N VAL A 611 -21.83 -14.69 -16.55
CA VAL A 611 -23.10 -14.02 -16.85
C VAL A 611 -24.26 -14.63 -16.04
N ALA A 612 -24.35 -15.96 -15.91
CA ALA A 612 -25.36 -16.61 -15.08
C ALA A 612 -25.26 -16.21 -13.59
N ASP A 613 -24.04 -16.19 -13.04
CA ASP A 613 -23.78 -15.78 -11.64
C ASP A 613 -24.23 -14.33 -11.40
N ILE A 614 -23.84 -13.39 -12.27
CA ILE A 614 -24.19 -11.96 -12.17
C ILE A 614 -25.71 -11.75 -12.39
N THR A 615 -26.28 -12.35 -13.44
CA THR A 615 -27.72 -12.20 -13.75
C THR A 615 -28.59 -12.73 -12.61
N ASN A 616 -28.24 -13.84 -11.98
CA ASN A 616 -28.97 -14.38 -10.83
C ASN A 616 -29.02 -13.39 -9.66
N VAL A 617 -27.88 -12.80 -9.26
CA VAL A 617 -27.84 -11.80 -8.16
C VAL A 617 -28.65 -10.55 -8.50
N LEU A 618 -28.58 -10.08 -9.75
CA LEU A 618 -29.35 -8.91 -10.21
C LEU A 618 -30.86 -9.19 -10.36
N GLN A 619 -31.29 -10.45 -10.41
CA GLN A 619 -32.71 -10.83 -10.34
C GLN A 619 -33.21 -10.97 -8.90
N THR A 620 -32.38 -11.50 -8.00
CA THR A 620 -32.82 -12.00 -6.68
C THR A 620 -32.54 -11.05 -5.52
N HIS A 621 -31.50 -10.20 -5.61
CA HIS A 621 -31.03 -9.40 -4.48
C HIS A 621 -30.80 -7.91 -4.83
N ASN A 622 -30.18 -7.58 -5.97
CA ASN A 622 -29.91 -6.18 -6.31
C ASN A 622 -31.11 -5.51 -7.01
N ASN A 623 -31.51 -4.34 -6.48
CA ASN A 623 -32.55 -3.47 -7.04
C ASN A 623 -32.08 -2.01 -7.15
N THR A 624 -30.78 -1.79 -7.39
CA THR A 624 -30.20 -0.45 -7.56
C THR A 624 -29.53 -0.27 -8.92
N LEU A 625 -29.01 -1.34 -9.54
CA LEU A 625 -28.34 -1.24 -10.83
C LEU A 625 -29.33 -0.83 -11.94
N ILE A 626 -28.93 0.17 -12.72
CA ILE A 626 -29.67 0.78 -13.84
C ILE A 626 -29.02 0.44 -15.18
N GLY A 627 -27.69 0.31 -15.24
CA GLY A 627 -26.96 -0.06 -16.46
C GLY A 627 -25.97 -1.21 -16.27
N LEU A 628 -26.01 -2.17 -17.21
CA LEU A 628 -25.10 -3.31 -17.27
C LEU A 628 -24.51 -3.45 -18.68
N SER A 629 -23.20 -3.63 -18.79
CA SER A 629 -22.54 -3.83 -20.09
C SER A 629 -21.47 -4.91 -20.01
N PHE A 630 -21.55 -5.88 -20.92
CA PHE A 630 -20.56 -6.93 -21.12
C PHE A 630 -19.77 -6.73 -22.43
N LEU A 631 -19.51 -5.47 -22.80
CA LEU A 631 -18.84 -5.10 -24.06
C LEU A 631 -17.55 -5.89 -24.30
N ASP A 632 -17.36 -6.42 -25.51
CA ASP A 632 -16.10 -7.03 -25.95
C ASP A 632 -15.66 -8.27 -25.13
N ASN A 633 -16.62 -9.06 -24.64
CA ASN A 633 -16.36 -10.36 -24.02
C ASN A 633 -16.76 -11.51 -24.97
N PRO A 634 -15.83 -12.03 -25.80
CA PRO A 634 -16.16 -13.04 -26.81
C PRO A 634 -16.43 -14.44 -26.25
N ARG A 635 -16.25 -14.69 -24.94
CA ARG A 635 -16.62 -15.96 -24.28
C ARG A 635 -18.10 -15.99 -23.82
N ILE A 636 -18.84 -14.89 -24.00
CA ILE A 636 -20.30 -14.87 -23.85
C ILE A 636 -20.91 -15.37 -25.16
N THR A 637 -21.64 -16.49 -25.10
CA THR A 637 -22.25 -17.17 -26.24
C THR A 637 -23.78 -17.22 -26.10
N SER A 638 -24.47 -17.93 -26.99
CA SER A 638 -25.92 -18.13 -26.89
C SER A 638 -26.37 -18.89 -25.62
N VAL A 639 -25.46 -19.49 -24.84
CA VAL A 639 -25.80 -20.07 -23.53
C VAL A 639 -26.28 -18.97 -22.56
N SER A 640 -25.61 -17.81 -22.55
CA SER A 640 -26.05 -16.64 -21.75
C SER A 640 -27.43 -16.10 -22.12
N ALA A 641 -27.97 -16.42 -23.30
CA ALA A 641 -29.21 -15.80 -23.80
C ALA A 641 -30.42 -16.11 -22.90
N GLN A 642 -30.44 -17.28 -22.25
CA GLN A 642 -31.49 -17.63 -21.30
C GLN A 642 -31.41 -16.75 -20.03
N SER A 643 -30.26 -16.72 -19.35
CA SER A 643 -30.06 -15.97 -18.10
C SER A 643 -30.21 -14.46 -18.28
N LEU A 644 -29.83 -13.93 -19.47
CA LEU A 644 -30.07 -12.53 -19.85
C LEU A 644 -31.57 -12.24 -20.09
N SER A 645 -32.31 -13.19 -20.68
CA SER A 645 -33.75 -13.07 -20.89
C SER A 645 -34.53 -13.13 -19.57
N GLU A 646 -34.11 -14.00 -18.65
CA GLU A 646 -34.64 -14.08 -17.29
C GLU A 646 -34.33 -12.82 -16.48
N LEU A 647 -33.11 -12.26 -16.61
CA LEU A 647 -32.77 -10.96 -16.03
C LEU A 647 -33.73 -9.87 -16.51
N ILE A 648 -33.99 -9.79 -17.82
CA ILE A 648 -34.91 -8.81 -18.39
C ILE A 648 -36.35 -9.03 -17.91
N ILE A 649 -36.83 -10.27 -17.78
CA ILE A 649 -38.20 -10.53 -17.32
C ILE A 649 -38.36 -10.18 -15.83
N ASN A 650 -37.40 -10.57 -14.99
CA ASN A 650 -37.55 -10.52 -13.53
C ASN A 650 -37.03 -9.21 -12.90
N ASN A 651 -35.98 -8.57 -13.44
CA ASN A 651 -35.49 -7.31 -12.89
C ASN A 651 -36.30 -6.10 -13.42
N SER A 652 -36.63 -5.19 -12.50
CA SER A 652 -37.46 -4.01 -12.76
C SER A 652 -36.70 -2.67 -12.72
N THR A 653 -35.39 -2.68 -12.44
CA THR A 653 -34.57 -1.46 -12.21
C THR A 653 -33.60 -1.18 -13.36
N LEU A 654 -33.15 -2.22 -14.06
CA LEU A 654 -32.27 -2.11 -15.20
C LEU A 654 -32.99 -1.41 -16.37
N THR A 655 -32.38 -0.33 -16.88
CA THR A 655 -32.85 0.40 -18.06
C THR A 655 -31.89 0.29 -19.24
N LEU A 656 -30.61 -0.01 -19.00
CA LEU A 656 -29.58 -0.20 -20.02
C LEU A 656 -28.96 -1.60 -19.90
N LEU A 657 -28.95 -2.35 -21.01
CA LEU A 657 -28.22 -3.60 -21.14
C LEU A 657 -27.42 -3.61 -22.45
N SER A 658 -26.14 -3.93 -22.38
CA SER A 658 -25.24 -3.98 -23.55
C SER A 658 -24.53 -5.33 -23.65
N VAL A 659 -24.71 -6.01 -24.78
CA VAL A 659 -24.03 -7.27 -25.15
C VAL A 659 -23.26 -7.15 -26.48
N ARG A 660 -22.87 -5.93 -26.83
CA ARG A 660 -22.07 -5.61 -28.03
C ARG A 660 -20.68 -6.29 -27.98
N ARG A 661 -20.17 -6.76 -29.12
CA ARG A 661 -18.93 -7.55 -29.27
C ARG A 661 -18.89 -8.82 -28.41
N THR A 662 -20.02 -9.52 -28.31
CA THR A 662 -20.13 -10.89 -27.77
C THR A 662 -20.32 -11.92 -28.89
N SER A 663 -20.26 -13.20 -28.56
CA SER A 663 -20.44 -14.35 -29.47
C SER A 663 -21.86 -14.94 -29.43
N ILE A 664 -22.86 -14.18 -28.96
CA ILE A 664 -24.27 -14.58 -29.00
C ILE A 664 -24.72 -14.69 -30.47
N SER A 665 -25.37 -15.81 -30.84
CA SER A 665 -25.91 -16.02 -32.19
C SER A 665 -27.15 -15.17 -32.46
N SER A 666 -27.56 -15.09 -33.73
CA SER A 666 -28.85 -14.49 -34.13
C SER A 666 -30.03 -15.03 -33.30
N ASP A 667 -30.06 -16.34 -33.04
CA ASP A 667 -31.14 -17.02 -32.32
C ASP A 667 -31.11 -16.69 -30.82
N GLY A 668 -29.91 -16.60 -30.23
CA GLY A 668 -29.73 -16.11 -28.86
C GLY A 668 -30.18 -14.66 -28.69
N ILE A 669 -29.91 -13.80 -29.69
CA ILE A 669 -30.46 -12.44 -29.70
C ILE A 669 -31.98 -12.45 -29.85
N LEU A 670 -32.58 -13.29 -30.71
CA LEU A 670 -34.05 -13.38 -30.85
C LEU A 670 -34.74 -13.78 -29.54
N LEU A 671 -34.15 -14.70 -28.75
CA LEU A 671 -34.64 -15.05 -27.41
C LEU A 671 -34.63 -13.82 -26.47
N ILE A 672 -33.55 -13.03 -26.48
CA ILE A 672 -33.47 -11.80 -25.71
C ILE A 672 -34.47 -10.75 -26.21
N LEU A 673 -34.68 -10.61 -27.52
CA LEU A 673 -35.70 -9.70 -28.08
C LEU A 673 -37.13 -10.10 -27.64
N GLN A 674 -37.42 -11.40 -27.48
CA GLN A 674 -38.68 -11.88 -26.93
C GLN A 674 -38.88 -11.40 -25.48
N SER A 675 -37.86 -11.48 -24.62
CA SER A 675 -37.94 -10.98 -23.24
C SER A 675 -38.25 -9.47 -23.17
N LEU A 676 -37.73 -8.68 -24.12
CA LEU A 676 -37.99 -7.24 -24.24
C LEU A 676 -39.42 -6.90 -24.70
N THR A 677 -40.19 -7.85 -25.24
CA THR A 677 -41.63 -7.64 -25.50
C THR A 677 -42.44 -7.64 -24.20
N ILE A 678 -41.95 -8.36 -23.17
CA ILE A 678 -42.58 -8.49 -21.85
C ILE A 678 -42.14 -7.32 -20.96
N ASN A 679 -40.83 -7.10 -20.81
CA ASN A 679 -40.28 -6.02 -19.98
C ASN A 679 -40.42 -4.65 -20.66
N LYS A 680 -40.88 -3.65 -19.90
CA LYS A 680 -41.06 -2.26 -20.34
C LYS A 680 -40.08 -1.26 -19.70
N ASN A 681 -39.18 -1.74 -18.85
CA ASN A 681 -38.27 -0.91 -18.05
C ASN A 681 -36.90 -0.74 -18.71
N ILE A 682 -36.37 -1.78 -19.38
CA ILE A 682 -35.28 -1.62 -20.35
C ILE A 682 -35.69 -0.57 -21.38
N LYS A 683 -34.86 0.46 -21.53
CA LYS A 683 -34.97 1.56 -22.51
C LYS A 683 -33.89 1.50 -23.58
N GLN A 684 -32.73 0.92 -23.27
CA GLN A 684 -31.60 0.77 -24.19
C GLN A 684 -31.04 -0.65 -24.13
N PHE A 685 -31.33 -1.46 -25.15
CA PHE A 685 -30.66 -2.74 -25.40
C PHE A 685 -29.67 -2.55 -26.55
N ILE A 686 -28.37 -2.67 -26.25
CA ILE A 686 -27.30 -2.27 -27.16
C ILE A 686 -26.62 -3.50 -27.77
N LEU A 687 -26.60 -3.53 -29.11
CA LEU A 687 -26.13 -4.64 -29.94
C LEU A 687 -25.07 -4.21 -30.95
N ASP A 688 -24.32 -5.20 -31.45
CA ASP A 688 -23.52 -5.04 -32.67
C ASP A 688 -24.43 -4.81 -33.88
N MET A 689 -24.01 -3.93 -34.80
CA MET A 689 -24.62 -3.75 -36.12
C MET A 689 -24.89 -5.06 -36.89
N LYS A 690 -24.11 -6.14 -36.64
CA LYS A 690 -24.28 -7.47 -37.25
C LYS A 690 -25.66 -8.11 -36.99
N HIS A 691 -26.35 -7.70 -35.91
CA HIS A 691 -27.67 -8.25 -35.54
C HIS A 691 -28.86 -7.45 -36.08
N LYS A 692 -28.63 -6.32 -36.77
CA LYS A 692 -29.69 -5.41 -37.23
C LYS A 692 -30.69 -6.10 -38.16
N ASP A 693 -30.19 -6.86 -39.12
CA ASP A 693 -31.01 -7.55 -40.13
C ASP A 693 -31.80 -8.74 -39.55
N THR A 694 -31.27 -9.39 -38.51
CA THR A 694 -32.02 -10.41 -37.73
C THR A 694 -33.11 -9.74 -36.90
N SER A 695 -32.75 -8.68 -36.18
CA SER A 695 -33.64 -8.00 -35.23
C SER A 695 -34.82 -7.35 -35.94
N THR A 696 -34.59 -6.69 -37.08
CA THR A 696 -35.64 -6.03 -37.88
C THR A 696 -36.59 -6.99 -38.58
N LYS A 697 -36.25 -8.29 -38.66
CA LYS A 697 -37.11 -9.37 -39.17
C LYS A 697 -37.87 -10.11 -38.07
N TYR A 698 -37.65 -9.78 -36.80
CA TYR A 698 -38.43 -10.34 -35.70
C TYR A 698 -39.85 -9.75 -35.71
N ASP A 699 -40.89 -10.59 -35.68
CA ASP A 699 -42.29 -10.16 -35.88
C ASP A 699 -42.72 -9.03 -34.91
N ASN A 700 -42.29 -9.13 -33.64
CA ASN A 700 -42.59 -8.15 -32.61
C ASN A 700 -41.59 -6.98 -32.54
N TYR A 701 -40.67 -6.84 -33.50
CA TYR A 701 -39.65 -5.78 -33.49
C TYR A 701 -40.26 -4.38 -33.34
N ASN A 702 -41.41 -4.12 -33.96
CA ASN A 702 -42.10 -2.84 -33.86
C ASN A 702 -42.51 -2.43 -32.43
N ILE A 703 -42.58 -3.38 -31.48
CA ILE A 703 -42.90 -3.15 -30.05
C ILE A 703 -41.64 -2.74 -29.25
N ILE A 704 -40.46 -3.05 -29.79
CA ILE A 704 -39.17 -2.87 -29.10
C ILE A 704 -38.18 -1.96 -29.86
N LYS A 705 -38.48 -1.61 -31.12
CA LYS A 705 -37.60 -0.89 -32.05
C LYS A 705 -36.93 0.36 -31.46
N ASP A 706 -37.68 1.17 -30.70
CA ASP A 706 -37.21 2.45 -30.15
C ASP A 706 -36.32 2.25 -28.91
N ARG A 707 -36.08 0.99 -28.54
CA ARG A 707 -35.27 0.55 -27.41
C ARG A 707 -34.08 -0.33 -27.82
N VAL A 708 -34.01 -0.80 -29.06
CA VAL A 708 -32.91 -1.64 -29.56
C VAL A 708 -31.97 -0.79 -30.40
N ILE A 709 -30.75 -0.59 -29.91
CA ILE A 709 -29.75 0.33 -30.48
C ILE A 709 -28.58 -0.48 -31.04
N PHE A 710 -28.13 -0.12 -32.24
CA PHE A 710 -27.04 -0.80 -32.95
C PHE A 710 -25.85 0.14 -33.13
N TYR A 711 -24.65 -0.34 -32.80
CA TYR A 711 -23.37 0.36 -33.01
C TYR A 711 -22.32 -0.59 -33.61
#